data_AF-A0A956ALB5-F1
#
_entry.id   AF-A0A956ALB5-F1
#
_cell.length_a   1.000
_cell.length_b   1.000
_cell.length_c   1.000
_cell.angle_alpha   90.00
_cell.angle_beta   90.00
_cell.angle_gamma   90.00
#
_symmetry.space_group_name_H-M   'P 1'
#
loop_
_entity.id
_entity.type
_entity.pdbx_description
1 polymer ?
#
loop_
_entity_poly.entity_id
_entity_poly.type
_entity_poly.pdbx_seq_one_letter_code
_entity_poly.pdbx_strand_id
1 'polypeptide(L)'
;MSERGTKLARRLGRVGPAAALMTAALVAVGCGGGGAADTGEQCRMPPPPSTEPVGDIFVDKIGDPVPFATPKQRDDFEKGFAIAKHRFTPAEGLGPDYNVTSCLSCHNQPVLGGGGEHWRDFLLIGTKNPDGTVSFGDDGHSGVLPQFRLMRTANPDYDPNAPTSPDNPKERVTRIVRRATESNVNLSVTRTAIPFWGVGLVAQIPEESILAHADPDDCDGDGISGRPNMIKGFVGRFGVKAQTDTLEGFVRGPIVNHAGITSDPLPKDLQAQLPVPSVAADADSIDKQVAAPSEPLKDGDAVPDPELGPNDLFDLVSFSMLLGPPRPDAPTPETTHGEQVFNDVGCADCHVKSLDSPRGPIPLYSDLLIHDMGPDLADGIPMGGATGSEFRTSPLWGVAALGAFLHDGRASTLDDAIRWHGGEAQRARDGYVALAQTDRDAVLAFLRSLGGASQHTIGSLYPDSPVPAQGEYGAPLAGLSSDELAAFKVGRTEFDRRRSYESGMGAHFNGDSCRACHSDPVIGGSGPLGVNASRQGSLPLDPSATQPDASTLNPPIVLIPPDGFADFSAPSGTPAPHFASNDTRPLLDPTTTVTETRQTPMLFGFGLIDQISDETIRDLADSEMTANPAMAGRVFETTFADGTPTVGKFGWKGSAPRLKDFTRDALCNEMGMTMPPDPDGLSRFGCSTDDDGVPDPEVSTQIVDEITDFTALLAPPPRQASADSAEAVAGAEVFNQVGCGFCHVPTLQTASGANVPLFSDLLLHDVADPNEVGIVEGMAGIHDFRTPPLWGLAKSAPYMHDGRAATVELAIAAHHGQADSVREAFNALSPTDRANLLAFLRSL
;
A
#
# COMPACT_ATOMS: atom_id res chain seq x y z
N MET A 1 -30.66 -54.28 -5.02
CA MET A 1 -31.41 -54.83 -3.86
C MET A 1 -32.20 -53.67 -3.28
N SER A 2 -33.46 -53.52 -3.72
CA SER A 2 -34.70 -53.80 -2.95
C SER A 2 -35.03 -52.68 -1.96
N GLU A 3 -36.24 -52.15 -1.75
CA GLU A 3 -37.55 -52.11 -2.40
C GLU A 3 -38.48 -51.47 -1.32
N ARG A 4 -39.51 -50.70 -1.70
CA ARG A 4 -40.74 -50.36 -0.92
C ARG A 4 -40.61 -49.31 0.20
N GLY A 5 -41.49 -48.32 0.34
CA GLY A 5 -42.75 -48.06 -0.33
C GLY A 5 -43.84 -47.57 0.64
N THR A 6 -44.43 -46.42 0.30
CA THR A 6 -45.85 -46.02 0.45
C THR A 6 -46.47 -45.53 1.78
N LYS A 7 -47.21 -44.40 1.59
CA LYS A 7 -48.36 -43.78 2.31
C LYS A 7 -47.99 -42.51 3.10
N LEU A 8 -48.67 -41.38 2.98
CA LEU A 8 -50.06 -41.12 2.57
C LEU A 8 -50.24 -39.66 2.13
N ALA A 9 -50.88 -39.45 0.99
CA ALA A 9 -51.39 -38.16 0.53
C ALA A 9 -52.68 -37.77 1.29
N ARG A 10 -52.83 -36.48 1.64
CA ARG A 10 -54.08 -35.67 1.58
C ARG A 10 -53.88 -34.29 2.24
N ARG A 11 -53.74 -33.24 1.42
CA ARG A 11 -54.71 -32.13 1.32
C ARG A 11 -54.24 -31.11 0.28
N LEU A 12 -55.09 -30.90 -0.71
CA LEU A 12 -54.98 -29.99 -1.85
C LEU A 12 -55.22 -28.53 -1.42
N GLY A 13 -54.62 -27.58 -2.16
CA GLY A 13 -54.96 -26.16 -2.05
C GLY A 13 -54.24 -25.18 -2.99
N ARG A 14 -54.33 -25.39 -4.32
CA ARG A 14 -54.35 -24.38 -5.43
C ARG A 14 -53.41 -23.15 -5.41
N VAL A 15 -52.51 -23.06 -6.40
CA VAL A 15 -52.25 -21.85 -7.23
C VAL A 15 -51.94 -22.31 -8.68
N GLY A 16 -52.43 -21.57 -9.68
CA GLY A 16 -52.41 -21.89 -11.12
C GLY A 16 -51.11 -21.56 -11.89
N PRO A 17 -51.02 -21.90 -13.19
CA PRO A 17 -49.77 -22.33 -13.80
C PRO A 17 -49.07 -21.29 -14.69
N ALA A 18 -47.75 -21.26 -14.60
CA ALA A 18 -46.83 -20.99 -15.70
C ALA A 18 -46.02 -22.26 -15.98
N ALA A 19 -45.50 -22.38 -17.20
CA ALA A 19 -44.59 -23.41 -17.71
C ALA A 19 -45.20 -24.75 -18.16
N ALA A 20 -45.27 -24.93 -19.49
CA ALA A 20 -45.20 -26.23 -20.13
C ALA A 20 -44.70 -26.04 -21.58
N LEU A 21 -43.47 -26.48 -21.87
CA LEU A 21 -43.10 -27.30 -23.04
C LEU A 21 -41.56 -27.34 -23.21
N MET A 22 -40.93 -28.22 -22.45
CA MET A 22 -39.74 -28.94 -22.90
C MET A 22 -39.99 -30.44 -22.72
N THR A 23 -39.29 -31.22 -23.55
CA THR A 23 -39.16 -32.69 -23.60
C THR A 23 -40.19 -33.47 -24.41
N ALA A 24 -39.80 -33.89 -25.62
CA ALA A 24 -39.66 -35.31 -25.99
C ALA A 24 -39.30 -35.46 -27.48
N ALA A 25 -38.10 -35.97 -27.79
CA ALA A 25 -37.90 -37.00 -28.81
C ALA A 25 -36.40 -37.37 -28.92
N LEU A 26 -35.99 -38.42 -28.22
CA LEU A 26 -34.92 -39.31 -28.67
C LEU A 26 -35.54 -40.71 -28.78
N VAL A 27 -35.43 -41.35 -29.94
CA VAL A 27 -34.97 -42.74 -30.16
C VAL A 27 -35.28 -43.20 -31.61
N ALA A 28 -34.18 -43.62 -32.27
CA ALA A 28 -34.00 -44.65 -33.30
C ALA A 28 -34.44 -44.44 -34.76
N VAL A 29 -33.44 -44.17 -35.63
CA VAL A 29 -33.11 -44.84 -36.92
C VAL A 29 -31.59 -44.60 -37.08
N GLY A 30 -30.65 -45.48 -37.41
CA GLY A 30 -30.59 -46.76 -38.12
C GLY A 30 -29.32 -46.69 -38.99
N CYS A 31 -28.37 -47.64 -38.84
CA CYS A 31 -27.06 -47.62 -39.50
C CYS A 31 -27.11 -47.39 -41.03
N GLY A 32 -26.29 -46.45 -41.52
CA GLY A 32 -25.96 -46.26 -42.92
C GLY A 32 -24.81 -45.25 -43.04
N GLY A 33 -23.68 -45.69 -43.57
CA GLY A 33 -22.41 -44.94 -43.53
C GLY A 33 -22.32 -43.71 -44.43
N GLY A 34 -21.31 -42.88 -44.13
CA GLY A 34 -20.82 -41.82 -44.99
C GLY A 34 -21.09 -40.41 -44.45
N GLY A 35 -20.04 -39.77 -43.92
CA GLY A 35 -20.04 -38.36 -43.52
C GLY A 35 -19.65 -38.19 -42.06
N ALA A 36 -18.39 -37.87 -41.80
CA ALA A 36 -18.00 -37.26 -40.54
C ALA A 36 -18.81 -35.95 -40.40
N ALA A 37 -19.64 -35.88 -39.37
CA ALA A 37 -20.27 -34.64 -38.96
C ALA A 37 -19.18 -33.77 -38.34
N ASP A 38 -18.75 -32.80 -39.12
CA ASP A 38 -18.01 -31.62 -38.71
C ASP A 38 -18.79 -30.90 -37.60
N THR A 39 -18.28 -30.94 -36.37
CA THR A 39 -18.70 -30.07 -35.27
C THR A 39 -17.69 -28.94 -35.07
N GLY A 40 -17.08 -28.47 -36.16
CA GLY A 40 -16.28 -27.25 -36.15
C GLY A 40 -17.15 -26.05 -35.82
N GLU A 41 -16.97 -25.52 -34.61
CA GLU A 41 -17.26 -24.12 -34.32
C GLU A 41 -16.33 -23.32 -35.26
N GLN A 42 -16.89 -22.79 -36.35
CA GLN A 42 -16.12 -22.22 -37.44
C GLN A 42 -15.29 -21.04 -36.92
N CYS A 43 -13.97 -21.11 -37.11
CA CYS A 43 -13.04 -19.99 -36.98
C CYS A 43 -13.67 -18.72 -37.59
N ARG A 44 -14.03 -17.76 -36.75
CA ARG A 44 -14.59 -16.48 -37.17
C ARG A 44 -13.56 -15.40 -36.93
N MET A 45 -13.10 -14.78 -38.01
CA MET A 45 -12.32 -13.55 -37.90
C MET A 45 -13.17 -12.48 -37.19
N PRO A 46 -12.58 -11.65 -36.30
CA PRO A 46 -13.26 -10.52 -35.71
C PRO A 46 -13.88 -9.64 -36.82
N PRO A 47 -15.12 -9.16 -36.66
CA PRO A 47 -15.66 -8.15 -37.54
C PRO A 47 -14.79 -6.88 -37.41
N PRO A 48 -14.63 -6.10 -38.50
CA PRO A 48 -13.95 -4.82 -38.39
C PRO A 48 -14.68 -3.94 -37.36
N PRO A 49 -13.94 -3.18 -36.53
CA PRO A 49 -14.55 -2.33 -35.52
C PRO A 49 -15.49 -1.32 -36.16
N SER A 50 -16.50 -0.91 -35.39
CA SER A 50 -17.39 0.16 -35.80
C SER A 50 -16.61 1.44 -36.13
N THR A 51 -17.11 2.19 -37.12
CA THR A 51 -16.45 3.42 -37.61
C THR A 51 -17.05 4.70 -37.04
N GLU A 52 -18.13 4.57 -36.27
CA GLU A 52 -18.76 5.69 -35.57
C GLU A 52 -17.81 6.18 -34.47
N PRO A 53 -17.49 7.48 -34.39
CA PRO A 53 -16.52 7.97 -33.43
C PRO A 53 -17.05 7.85 -32.01
N VAL A 54 -16.20 7.35 -31.10
CA VAL A 54 -16.45 7.50 -29.68
C VAL A 54 -16.49 8.99 -29.34
N GLY A 55 -17.53 9.44 -28.63
CA GLY A 55 -17.58 10.82 -28.12
C GLY A 55 -16.37 11.13 -27.23
N ASP A 56 -16.22 12.38 -26.76
CA ASP A 56 -15.10 12.69 -25.86
C ASP A 56 -15.25 11.88 -24.56
N ILE A 57 -14.28 10.99 -24.33
CA ILE A 57 -14.20 10.08 -23.16
C ILE A 57 -12.96 10.36 -22.31
N PHE A 58 -12.01 11.11 -22.85
CA PHE A 58 -10.71 11.32 -22.23
C PHE A 58 -10.72 12.52 -21.28
N VAL A 59 -9.83 12.48 -20.31
CA VAL A 59 -9.59 13.59 -19.39
C VAL A 59 -8.24 14.25 -19.67
N ASP A 60 -8.19 15.57 -19.57
CA ASP A 60 -6.94 16.32 -19.70
C ASP A 60 -6.06 16.16 -18.46
N LYS A 61 -6.67 15.94 -17.29
CA LYS A 61 -6.00 15.72 -16.02
C LYS A 61 -6.32 14.33 -15.46
N ILE A 62 -5.30 13.52 -15.20
CA ILE A 62 -5.45 12.20 -14.58
C ILE A 62 -6.12 12.36 -13.21
N GLY A 63 -7.05 11.46 -12.91
CA GLY A 63 -7.85 11.49 -11.69
C GLY A 63 -9.14 12.32 -11.80
N ASP A 64 -9.36 13.05 -12.90
CA ASP A 64 -10.63 13.72 -13.12
C ASP A 64 -11.72 12.73 -13.57
N PRO A 65 -13.01 13.02 -13.28
CA PRO A 65 -14.11 12.22 -13.79
C PRO A 65 -14.29 12.43 -15.30
N VAL A 66 -14.78 11.41 -16.00
CA VAL A 66 -15.11 11.43 -17.43
C VAL A 66 -15.93 12.67 -17.81
N PRO A 67 -15.69 13.27 -18.99
CA PRO A 67 -16.28 14.56 -19.37
C PRO A 67 -17.82 14.50 -19.49
N PHE A 68 -18.38 13.33 -19.80
CA PHE A 68 -19.82 13.12 -19.89
C PHE A 68 -20.53 12.88 -18.54
N ALA A 69 -19.81 12.95 -17.40
CA ALA A 69 -20.40 12.80 -16.07
C ALA A 69 -21.42 13.92 -15.79
N THR A 70 -22.65 13.53 -15.42
CA THR A 70 -23.72 14.45 -15.00
C THR A 70 -23.35 15.16 -13.68
N PRO A 71 -24.00 16.29 -13.33
CA PRO A 71 -23.76 16.95 -12.04
C PRO A 71 -23.95 16.04 -10.83
N LYS A 72 -24.95 15.14 -10.85
CA LYS A 72 -25.14 14.16 -9.77
C LYS A 72 -23.97 13.16 -9.72
N GLN A 73 -23.56 12.62 -10.87
CA GLN A 73 -22.44 11.69 -10.94
C GLN A 73 -21.13 12.31 -10.45
N ARG A 74 -20.90 13.60 -10.69
CA ARG A 74 -19.74 14.31 -10.14
C ARG A 74 -19.81 14.46 -8.62
N ASP A 75 -21.00 14.68 -8.06
CA ASP A 75 -21.19 14.68 -6.60
C ASP A 75 -20.93 13.29 -5.99
N ASP A 76 -21.43 12.23 -6.61
CA ASP A 76 -21.15 10.84 -6.19
C ASP A 76 -19.65 10.50 -6.32
N PHE A 77 -18.99 10.98 -7.39
CA PHE A 77 -17.54 10.84 -7.60
C PHE A 77 -16.72 11.46 -6.47
N GLU A 78 -17.04 12.69 -6.06
CA GLU A 78 -16.32 13.39 -4.98
C GLU A 78 -16.51 12.70 -3.61
N LYS A 79 -17.69 12.13 -3.35
CA LYS A 79 -17.93 11.33 -2.14
C LYS A 79 -17.12 10.03 -2.16
N GLY A 80 -17.12 9.33 -3.30
CA GLY A 80 -16.31 8.13 -3.47
C GLY A 80 -14.81 8.41 -3.35
N PHE A 81 -14.35 9.54 -3.89
CA PHE A 81 -12.97 10.03 -3.71
C PHE A 81 -12.64 10.28 -2.24
N ALA A 82 -13.59 10.83 -1.46
CA ALA A 82 -13.41 11.00 -0.01
C ALA A 82 -13.28 9.65 0.72
N ILE A 83 -14.10 8.66 0.36
CA ILE A 83 -14.04 7.30 0.93
C ILE A 83 -12.72 6.60 0.56
N ALA A 84 -12.28 6.70 -0.69
CA ALA A 84 -11.03 6.07 -1.14
C ALA A 84 -9.78 6.62 -0.41
N LYS A 85 -9.83 7.85 0.09
CA LYS A 85 -8.79 8.44 0.97
C LYS A 85 -8.99 8.13 2.45
N HIS A 86 -10.18 7.68 2.85
CA HIS A 86 -10.50 7.46 4.25
C HIS A 86 -9.62 6.36 4.83
N ARG A 87 -9.13 6.61 6.04
CA ARG A 87 -8.34 5.65 6.79
C ARG A 87 -9.25 4.94 7.78
N PHE A 88 -9.58 3.69 7.49
CA PHE A 88 -10.37 2.84 8.38
C PHE A 88 -9.61 2.56 9.67
N THR A 89 -10.30 2.77 10.79
CA THR A 89 -9.79 2.48 12.14
C THR A 89 -10.39 1.18 12.67
N PRO A 90 -9.80 0.56 13.71
CA PRO A 90 -10.41 -0.59 14.36
C PRO A 90 -11.81 -0.34 14.96
N ALA A 91 -12.19 0.91 15.19
CA ALA A 91 -13.51 1.28 15.67
C ALA A 91 -14.55 1.38 14.53
N GLU A 92 -14.08 1.45 13.29
CA GLU A 92 -14.87 1.50 12.05
C GLU A 92 -14.88 0.15 11.31
N GLY A 93 -14.33 -0.92 11.91
CA GLY A 93 -14.33 -2.26 11.31
C GLY A 93 -13.02 -2.73 10.70
N LEU A 94 -11.92 -1.96 10.80
CA LEU A 94 -10.64 -2.43 10.26
C LEU A 94 -10.27 -3.79 10.89
N GLY A 95 -9.87 -4.77 10.08
CA GLY A 95 -9.44 -6.09 10.54
C GLY A 95 -10.58 -7.14 10.55
N PRO A 96 -10.48 -8.23 11.34
CA PRO A 96 -9.41 -8.51 12.31
C PRO A 96 -8.05 -8.76 11.65
N ASP A 97 -8.02 -9.17 10.38
CA ASP A 97 -6.81 -9.33 9.56
C ASP A 97 -6.78 -8.28 8.44
N TYR A 98 -5.64 -7.61 8.22
CA TYR A 98 -5.52 -6.54 7.22
C TYR A 98 -4.07 -6.35 6.72
N ASN A 99 -3.93 -5.66 5.59
CA ASN A 99 -2.70 -5.20 4.95
C ASN A 99 -2.60 -3.68 4.95
N VAL A 100 -3.70 -2.99 4.64
CA VAL A 100 -3.76 -1.53 4.53
C VAL A 100 -4.98 -0.97 5.23
N THR A 101 -4.95 0.34 5.50
CA THR A 101 -6.04 1.06 6.17
C THR A 101 -6.78 2.03 5.26
N SER A 102 -6.37 2.19 3.99
CA SER A 102 -7.05 3.05 3.00
C SER A 102 -6.79 2.54 1.58
N CYS A 103 -7.66 2.89 0.62
CA CYS A 103 -7.42 2.57 -0.80
C CYS A 103 -6.24 3.38 -1.36
N LEU A 104 -6.09 4.62 -0.91
CA LEU A 104 -4.96 5.50 -1.26
C LEU A 104 -3.60 4.88 -0.92
N SER A 105 -3.53 3.98 0.07
CA SER A 105 -2.26 3.32 0.41
C SER A 105 -1.67 2.54 -0.75
N CYS A 106 -2.49 1.95 -1.63
CA CYS A 106 -2.02 1.17 -2.78
C CYS A 106 -2.32 1.82 -4.13
N HIS A 107 -3.36 2.66 -4.26
CA HIS A 107 -3.75 3.28 -5.53
C HIS A 107 -3.40 4.77 -5.57
N ASN A 108 -2.12 5.12 -5.46
CA ASN A 108 -1.66 6.51 -5.29
C ASN A 108 -0.88 7.09 -6.47
N GLN A 109 -0.51 6.29 -7.49
CA GLN A 109 0.40 6.71 -8.55
C GLN A 109 -0.25 6.96 -9.91
N PRO A 110 -0.07 8.13 -10.54
CA PRO A 110 0.44 9.40 -10.00
C PRO A 110 -0.56 10.14 -9.09
N VAL A 111 -1.81 9.65 -9.03
CA VAL A 111 -2.86 10.10 -8.11
C VAL A 111 -3.72 8.95 -7.64
N LEU A 112 -4.60 9.25 -6.68
CA LEU A 112 -5.68 8.37 -6.26
C LEU A 112 -6.42 7.75 -7.46
N GLY A 113 -6.53 6.42 -7.45
CA GLY A 113 -7.15 5.64 -8.52
C GLY A 113 -6.17 5.21 -9.61
N GLY A 114 -4.89 5.55 -9.49
CA GLY A 114 -3.83 5.03 -10.34
C GLY A 114 -3.23 3.72 -9.82
N GLY A 115 -1.98 3.43 -10.20
CA GLY A 115 -1.22 2.26 -9.76
C GLY A 115 -0.65 2.40 -8.34
N GLY A 116 0.15 1.42 -7.94
CA GLY A 116 0.82 1.39 -6.63
C GLY A 116 2.33 1.39 -6.69
N GLU A 117 2.93 1.80 -5.59
CA GLU A 117 4.37 1.76 -5.32
C GLU A 117 4.81 0.36 -4.85
N HIS A 118 6.12 0.05 -4.95
CA HIS A 118 6.63 -1.30 -4.64
C HIS A 118 6.48 -1.69 -3.18
N TRP A 119 6.69 -0.74 -2.27
CA TRP A 119 6.50 -0.97 -0.83
C TRP A 119 5.04 -1.28 -0.44
N ARG A 120 4.12 -1.22 -1.41
CA ARG A 120 2.68 -1.50 -1.27
C ARG A 120 2.20 -2.61 -2.18
N ASP A 121 3.13 -3.32 -2.81
CA ASP A 121 2.85 -4.61 -3.41
C ASP A 121 2.31 -5.56 -2.34
N PHE A 122 1.43 -6.47 -2.76
CA PHE A 122 0.81 -7.44 -1.87
C PHE A 122 1.07 -8.86 -2.33
N LEU A 123 0.93 -9.79 -1.40
CA LEU A 123 1.16 -11.20 -1.63
C LEU A 123 -0.13 -11.94 -1.93
N LEU A 124 -0.08 -12.73 -2.99
CA LEU A 124 -0.96 -13.86 -3.17
C LEU A 124 -0.24 -15.14 -2.74
N ILE A 125 -0.91 -15.97 -1.96
CA ILE A 125 -0.39 -17.21 -1.39
C ILE A 125 -1.27 -18.39 -1.76
N GLY A 126 -0.66 -19.57 -1.83
CA GLY A 126 -1.36 -20.83 -2.06
C GLY A 126 -0.58 -22.04 -1.57
N THR A 127 -1.25 -23.19 -1.59
CA THR A 127 -0.68 -24.52 -1.41
C THR A 127 -0.65 -25.22 -2.76
N LYS A 128 0.53 -25.31 -3.37
CA LYS A 128 0.81 -26.18 -4.51
C LYS A 128 0.85 -27.64 -4.04
N ASN A 129 -0.16 -28.40 -4.45
CA ASN A 129 -0.32 -29.80 -4.15
C ASN A 129 0.63 -30.68 -4.98
N PRO A 130 0.89 -31.94 -4.56
CA PRO A 130 1.76 -32.87 -5.30
C PRO A 130 1.29 -33.17 -6.73
N ASP A 131 -0.01 -33.00 -7.02
CA ASP A 131 -0.57 -33.16 -8.36
C ASP A 131 -0.42 -31.90 -9.25
N GLY A 132 0.23 -30.85 -8.73
CA GLY A 132 0.46 -29.58 -9.42
C GLY A 132 -0.69 -28.58 -9.30
N THR A 133 -1.84 -28.96 -8.74
CA THR A 133 -2.94 -28.03 -8.49
C THR A 133 -2.59 -27.06 -7.35
N VAL A 134 -3.13 -25.85 -7.40
CA VAL A 134 -3.00 -24.88 -6.31
C VAL A 134 -4.32 -24.81 -5.56
N SER A 135 -4.26 -24.96 -4.25
CA SER A 135 -5.37 -24.75 -3.33
C SER A 135 -5.11 -23.51 -2.48
N PHE A 136 -6.17 -22.79 -2.18
CA PHE A 136 -6.17 -21.69 -1.22
C PHE A 136 -6.71 -22.26 0.11
N GLY A 137 -6.15 -21.84 1.25
CA GLY A 137 -6.35 -22.47 2.56
C GLY A 137 -7.81 -22.69 2.99
N ASP A 138 -8.02 -23.60 3.94
CA ASP A 138 -9.34 -24.01 4.45
C ASP A 138 -10.04 -22.95 5.34
N ASP A 139 -9.35 -21.88 5.70
CA ASP A 139 -9.80 -20.84 6.63
C ASP A 139 -10.52 -19.64 5.96
N GLY A 140 -10.72 -19.70 4.64
CA GLY A 140 -11.56 -18.73 3.93
C GLY A 140 -10.82 -17.48 3.45
N HIS A 141 -9.49 -17.45 3.48
CA HIS A 141 -8.73 -16.36 2.87
C HIS A 141 -8.72 -16.43 1.35
N SER A 142 -8.77 -15.24 0.74
CA SER A 142 -8.96 -14.97 -0.68
C SER A 142 -7.72 -15.20 -1.56
N GLY A 143 -6.82 -16.06 -1.10
CA GLY A 143 -5.45 -16.15 -1.61
C GLY A 143 -4.60 -14.90 -1.32
N VAL A 144 -5.14 -13.78 -0.85
CA VAL A 144 -4.33 -12.64 -0.38
C VAL A 144 -3.80 -12.97 1.02
N LEU A 145 -2.50 -12.78 1.26
CA LEU A 145 -1.92 -12.92 2.60
C LEU A 145 -2.15 -11.61 3.39
N PRO A 146 -2.94 -11.63 4.48
CA PRO A 146 -2.97 -10.52 5.41
C PRO A 146 -1.68 -10.47 6.23
N GLN A 147 -1.16 -9.29 6.49
CA GLN A 147 0.13 -9.05 7.17
C GLN A 147 -0.06 -8.76 8.65
N PHE A 148 -1.19 -8.19 9.04
CA PHE A 148 -1.46 -7.76 10.41
C PHE A 148 -2.75 -8.37 10.93
N ARG A 149 -2.78 -8.57 12.25
CA ARG A 149 -3.95 -8.98 13.02
C ARG A 149 -4.16 -8.06 14.21
N LEU A 150 -5.40 -7.63 14.42
CA LEU A 150 -5.84 -6.92 15.61
C LEU A 150 -6.25 -7.92 16.70
N MET A 151 -5.53 -7.91 17.82
CA MET A 151 -5.91 -8.67 19.01
C MET A 151 -6.94 -7.88 19.79
N ARG A 152 -8.09 -8.49 20.10
CA ARG A 152 -9.19 -7.86 20.85
C ARG A 152 -9.46 -8.61 22.16
N THR A 153 -9.96 -7.88 23.16
CA THR A 153 -10.51 -8.45 24.41
C THR A 153 -11.81 -7.77 24.78
N ALA A 154 -12.67 -8.45 25.55
CA ALA A 154 -13.90 -7.88 26.09
C ALA A 154 -13.66 -6.51 26.75
N ASN A 155 -14.49 -5.51 26.42
CA ASN A 155 -14.41 -4.19 27.01
C ASN A 155 -15.05 -4.21 28.41
N PRO A 156 -14.28 -3.99 29.50
CA PRO A 156 -14.83 -4.00 30.85
C PRO A 156 -15.81 -2.84 31.13
N ASP A 157 -15.75 -1.77 30.34
CA ASP A 157 -16.62 -0.59 30.48
C ASP A 157 -17.87 -0.66 29.59
N TYR A 158 -18.10 -1.77 28.88
CA TYR A 158 -19.22 -1.91 27.96
C TYR A 158 -20.56 -1.84 28.69
N ASP A 159 -21.38 -0.83 28.35
CA ASP A 159 -22.79 -0.78 28.77
C ASP A 159 -23.67 -1.48 27.72
N PRO A 160 -24.29 -2.64 28.03
CA PRO A 160 -25.16 -3.35 27.10
C PRO A 160 -26.47 -2.61 26.79
N ASN A 161 -26.81 -1.55 27.53
CA ASN A 161 -28.01 -0.75 27.32
C ASN A 161 -27.76 0.52 26.50
N ALA A 162 -26.49 0.88 26.29
CA ALA A 162 -26.10 1.95 25.38
C ALA A 162 -25.91 1.40 23.96
N PRO A 163 -26.16 2.19 22.90
CA PRO A 163 -25.80 1.79 21.55
C PRO A 163 -24.31 1.46 21.47
N THR A 164 -23.96 0.37 20.79
CA THR A 164 -22.56 0.12 20.44
C THR A 164 -22.10 1.25 19.51
N SER A 165 -21.00 1.90 19.85
CA SER A 165 -20.39 2.98 19.09
C SER A 165 -18.87 2.90 19.21
N PRO A 166 -18.10 3.66 18.40
CA PRO A 166 -16.66 3.80 18.59
C PRO A 166 -16.23 4.17 20.03
N ASP A 167 -17.10 4.88 20.76
CA ASP A 167 -16.88 5.32 22.14
C ASP A 167 -17.34 4.28 23.20
N ASN A 168 -18.11 3.25 22.80
CA ASN A 168 -18.58 2.15 23.66
C ASN A 168 -18.53 0.80 22.92
N PRO A 169 -17.34 0.29 22.55
CA PRO A 169 -17.24 -0.97 21.81
C PRO A 169 -17.43 -2.17 22.74
N LYS A 170 -17.95 -3.29 22.23
CA LYS A 170 -18.04 -4.56 22.99
C LYS A 170 -16.66 -5.14 23.32
N GLU A 171 -15.70 -4.94 22.44
CA GLU A 171 -14.32 -5.37 22.59
C GLU A 171 -13.37 -4.22 22.26
N ARG A 172 -12.26 -4.12 22.98
CA ARG A 172 -11.20 -3.16 22.67
C ARG A 172 -10.04 -3.89 22.02
N VAL A 173 -9.39 -3.26 21.03
CA VAL A 173 -8.08 -3.71 20.55
C VAL A 173 -7.08 -3.59 21.69
N THR A 174 -6.33 -4.64 21.97
CA THR A 174 -5.28 -4.66 23.00
C THR A 174 -3.89 -4.63 22.41
N ARG A 175 -3.71 -5.21 21.22
CA ARG A 175 -2.43 -5.29 20.53
C ARG A 175 -2.62 -5.48 19.04
N ILE A 176 -1.67 -5.00 18.26
CA ILE A 176 -1.52 -5.34 16.84
C ILE A 176 -0.34 -6.29 16.72
N VAL A 177 -0.56 -7.41 16.05
CA VAL A 177 0.49 -8.43 15.84
C VAL A 177 0.63 -8.72 14.35
N ARG A 178 1.81 -9.16 13.93
CA ARG A 178 1.97 -9.71 12.59
C ARG A 178 1.20 -11.02 12.48
N ARG A 179 0.50 -11.21 11.37
CA ARG A 179 -0.18 -12.48 11.06
C ARG A 179 0.88 -13.47 10.60
N ALA A 180 0.94 -14.63 11.26
CA ALA A 180 1.81 -15.71 10.81
C ALA A 180 1.27 -16.31 9.51
N THR A 181 2.15 -16.55 8.54
CA THR A 181 1.80 -17.35 7.36
C THR A 181 1.45 -18.77 7.79
N GLU A 182 0.38 -19.34 7.23
CA GLU A 182 -0.03 -20.71 7.52
C GLU A 182 1.04 -21.72 7.07
N SER A 183 1.17 -22.83 7.80
CA SER A 183 2.26 -23.80 7.59
C SER A 183 2.14 -24.64 6.31
N ASN A 184 0.97 -24.64 5.67
CA ASN A 184 0.72 -25.31 4.40
C ASN A 184 1.04 -24.43 3.17
N VAL A 185 1.26 -23.12 3.34
CA VAL A 185 1.63 -22.23 2.24
C VAL A 185 3.02 -22.61 1.72
N ASN A 186 3.11 -22.90 0.42
CA ASN A 186 4.36 -23.24 -0.27
C ASN A 186 4.46 -22.59 -1.67
N LEU A 187 3.58 -21.62 -1.94
CA LEU A 187 3.57 -20.77 -3.12
C LEU A 187 3.22 -19.35 -2.67
N SER A 188 4.03 -18.37 -3.06
CA SER A 188 3.82 -16.95 -2.72
C SER A 188 4.27 -16.09 -3.89
N VAL A 189 3.44 -15.14 -4.31
CA VAL A 189 3.74 -14.24 -5.45
C VAL A 189 3.32 -12.80 -5.19
N THR A 190 4.06 -11.89 -5.80
CA THR A 190 3.87 -10.44 -5.70
C THR A 190 2.84 -9.95 -6.70
N ARG A 191 2.02 -8.97 -6.30
CA ARG A 191 1.12 -8.24 -7.18
C ARG A 191 1.16 -6.75 -6.87
N THR A 192 1.18 -5.96 -7.94
CA THR A 192 1.07 -4.50 -7.87
C THR A 192 -0.37 -4.05 -8.07
N ALA A 193 -0.75 -2.95 -7.42
CA ALA A 193 -2.05 -2.34 -7.60
C ALA A 193 -2.22 -1.80 -9.03
N ILE A 194 -3.33 -2.17 -9.68
CA ILE A 194 -3.64 -1.74 -11.06
C ILE A 194 -4.38 -0.39 -11.07
N PRO A 195 -4.19 0.44 -12.11
CA PRO A 195 -4.95 1.68 -12.26
C PRO A 195 -6.43 1.42 -12.57
N PHE A 196 -7.30 2.33 -12.09
CA PHE A 196 -8.74 2.33 -12.34
C PHE A 196 -9.16 3.28 -13.48
N TRP A 197 -8.22 3.86 -14.24
CA TRP A 197 -8.57 4.79 -15.31
C TRP A 197 -9.35 4.10 -16.43
N GLY A 198 -10.53 4.64 -16.73
CA GLY A 198 -11.40 4.16 -17.79
C GLY A 198 -12.07 2.81 -17.51
N VAL A 199 -12.00 2.24 -16.29
CA VAL A 199 -12.61 0.93 -16.00
C VAL A 199 -14.13 0.94 -16.14
N GLY A 200 -14.79 2.09 -15.95
CA GLY A 200 -16.20 2.23 -16.28
C GLY A 200 -16.49 2.17 -17.79
N LEU A 201 -15.54 2.56 -18.66
CA LEU A 201 -15.69 2.33 -20.10
C LEU A 201 -15.54 0.85 -20.43
N VAL A 202 -14.61 0.15 -19.77
CA VAL A 202 -14.46 -1.31 -19.87
C VAL A 202 -15.74 -2.04 -19.43
N ALA A 203 -16.41 -1.57 -18.38
CA ALA A 203 -17.69 -2.12 -17.92
C ALA A 203 -18.83 -2.04 -18.98
N GLN A 204 -18.73 -1.14 -19.96
CA GLN A 204 -19.74 -0.95 -21.02
C GLN A 204 -19.49 -1.77 -22.27
N ILE A 205 -18.29 -2.33 -22.44
CA ILE A 205 -17.94 -3.11 -23.62
C ILE A 205 -18.83 -4.36 -23.67
N PRO A 206 -19.61 -4.63 -24.72
CA PRO A 206 -20.44 -5.82 -24.78
C PRO A 206 -19.57 -7.09 -24.83
N GLU A 207 -20.07 -8.20 -24.26
CA GLU A 207 -19.32 -9.48 -24.26
C GLU A 207 -18.99 -9.93 -25.68
N GLU A 208 -19.90 -9.71 -26.62
CA GLU A 208 -19.70 -10.03 -28.04
C GLU A 208 -18.51 -9.28 -28.66
N SER A 209 -18.17 -8.09 -28.17
CA SER A 209 -17.01 -7.36 -28.68
C SER A 209 -15.69 -7.98 -28.21
N ILE A 210 -15.66 -8.52 -26.99
CA ILE A 210 -14.48 -9.22 -26.44
C ILE A 210 -14.36 -10.59 -27.12
N LEU A 211 -15.47 -11.36 -27.12
CA LEU A 211 -15.53 -12.70 -27.71
C LEU A 211 -15.22 -12.72 -29.21
N ALA A 212 -15.44 -11.62 -29.93
CA ALA A 212 -15.10 -11.51 -31.33
C ALA A 212 -13.59 -11.62 -31.61
N HIS A 213 -12.74 -11.33 -30.62
CA HIS A 213 -11.29 -11.42 -30.72
C HIS A 213 -10.73 -12.74 -30.14
N ALA A 214 -11.59 -13.60 -29.58
CA ALA A 214 -11.15 -14.86 -29.01
C ALA A 214 -10.77 -15.86 -30.10
N ASP A 215 -9.58 -16.43 -30.00
CA ASP A 215 -9.07 -17.48 -30.86
C ASP A 215 -8.42 -18.63 -30.04
N PRO A 216 -9.21 -19.34 -29.20
CA PRO A 216 -8.65 -20.37 -28.31
C PRO A 216 -8.01 -21.57 -29.04
N ASP A 217 -8.28 -21.73 -30.33
CA ASP A 217 -7.82 -22.85 -31.15
C ASP A 217 -6.67 -22.47 -32.11
N ASP A 218 -6.14 -21.24 -32.04
CA ASP A 218 -5.10 -20.70 -32.94
C ASP A 218 -5.48 -20.95 -34.42
N CYS A 219 -6.68 -20.49 -34.77
CA CYS A 219 -7.31 -20.73 -36.06
C CYS A 219 -6.55 -20.12 -37.23
N ASP A 220 -5.87 -19.00 -37.02
CA ASP A 220 -5.09 -18.33 -38.07
C ASP A 220 -3.60 -18.76 -38.10
N GLY A 221 -3.17 -19.54 -37.12
CA GLY A 221 -1.83 -20.13 -37.04
C GLY A 221 -0.74 -19.11 -36.69
N ASP A 222 -1.13 -17.99 -36.10
CA ASP A 222 -0.21 -17.01 -35.54
C ASP A 222 0.36 -17.47 -34.18
N GLY A 223 -0.09 -18.57 -33.58
CA GLY A 223 0.42 -19.09 -32.32
C GLY A 223 0.01 -18.27 -31.09
N ILE A 224 -1.01 -17.40 -31.23
CA ILE A 224 -1.70 -16.70 -30.16
C ILE A 224 -3.04 -17.41 -29.96
N SER A 225 -3.41 -17.64 -28.70
CA SER A 225 -4.59 -18.44 -28.35
C SER A 225 -5.50 -17.72 -27.36
N GLY A 226 -5.64 -16.41 -27.56
CA GLY A 226 -6.38 -15.51 -26.69
C GLY A 226 -7.81 -16.02 -26.42
N ARG A 227 -8.18 -16.12 -25.14
CA ARG A 227 -9.49 -16.62 -24.73
C ARG A 227 -10.07 -15.82 -23.57
N PRO A 228 -11.40 -15.80 -23.38
CA PRO A 228 -12.00 -15.17 -22.22
C PRO A 228 -11.77 -16.01 -20.95
N ASN A 229 -11.59 -15.34 -19.81
CA ASN A 229 -11.79 -16.00 -18.52
C ASN A 229 -13.30 -16.02 -18.21
N MET A 230 -13.92 -17.19 -18.31
CA MET A 230 -15.37 -17.33 -18.10
C MET A 230 -15.71 -17.45 -16.61
N ILE A 231 -16.55 -16.55 -16.12
CA ILE A 231 -17.00 -16.48 -14.72
C ILE A 231 -18.48 -16.85 -14.66
N LYS A 232 -18.77 -18.10 -14.27
CA LYS A 232 -20.16 -18.63 -14.14
C LYS A 232 -21.05 -18.36 -15.37
N GLY A 233 -20.46 -18.28 -16.56
CA GLY A 233 -21.14 -18.05 -17.84
C GLY A 233 -20.99 -16.63 -18.41
N PHE A 234 -20.38 -15.70 -17.67
CA PHE A 234 -20.09 -14.33 -18.11
C PHE A 234 -18.62 -14.14 -18.47
N VAL A 235 -18.32 -13.14 -19.30
CA VAL A 235 -16.94 -12.78 -19.65
C VAL A 235 -16.33 -11.94 -18.53
N GLY A 236 -15.30 -12.47 -17.89
CA GLY A 236 -14.49 -11.75 -16.91
C GLY A 236 -13.69 -10.61 -17.55
N ARG A 237 -13.55 -9.50 -16.84
CA ARG A 237 -13.00 -8.23 -17.37
C ARG A 237 -12.07 -7.50 -16.42
N PHE A 238 -12.27 -7.67 -15.11
CA PHE A 238 -11.56 -6.91 -14.08
C PHE A 238 -10.51 -7.77 -13.38
N GLY A 239 -9.43 -7.11 -12.95
CA GLY A 239 -8.25 -7.75 -12.41
C GLY A 239 -7.25 -8.21 -13.46
N VAL A 240 -6.08 -8.60 -12.98
CA VAL A 240 -4.91 -9.05 -13.75
C VAL A 240 -5.12 -10.36 -14.52
N LYS A 241 -6.05 -11.21 -14.08
CA LYS A 241 -6.42 -12.47 -14.75
C LYS A 241 -7.90 -12.46 -15.20
N ALA A 242 -8.52 -11.29 -15.30
CA ALA A 242 -9.94 -11.15 -15.64
C ALA A 242 -10.87 -11.94 -14.71
N GLN A 243 -10.54 -12.03 -13.42
CA GLN A 243 -11.21 -12.92 -12.46
C GLN A 243 -12.59 -12.43 -11.97
N THR A 244 -13.03 -11.25 -12.40
CA THR A 244 -14.35 -10.70 -12.07
C THR A 244 -15.05 -10.13 -13.30
N ASP A 245 -16.35 -10.32 -13.39
CA ASP A 245 -17.25 -9.83 -14.44
C ASP A 245 -17.83 -8.43 -14.14
N THR A 246 -17.96 -8.06 -12.85
CA THR A 246 -18.49 -6.79 -12.37
C THR A 246 -17.46 -5.94 -11.63
N LEU A 247 -17.54 -4.62 -11.81
CA LEU A 247 -16.67 -3.68 -11.09
C LEU A 247 -17.01 -3.62 -9.61
N GLU A 248 -18.28 -3.77 -9.24
CA GLU A 248 -18.70 -3.85 -7.82
C GLU A 248 -18.02 -5.03 -7.11
N GLY A 249 -18.08 -6.24 -7.67
CA GLY A 249 -17.41 -7.41 -7.09
C GLY A 249 -15.89 -7.25 -7.02
N PHE A 250 -15.30 -6.55 -8.01
CA PHE A 250 -13.88 -6.25 -8.04
C PHE A 250 -13.48 -5.19 -6.99
N VAL A 251 -14.32 -4.21 -6.68
CA VAL A 251 -14.08 -3.20 -5.63
C VAL A 251 -14.28 -3.81 -4.24
N ARG A 252 -15.35 -4.59 -4.04
CA ARG A 252 -15.67 -5.22 -2.75
C ARG A 252 -14.61 -6.22 -2.30
N GLY A 253 -13.98 -6.94 -3.24
CA GLY A 253 -12.98 -7.95 -2.94
C GLY A 253 -11.78 -7.40 -2.15
N PRO A 254 -11.05 -6.40 -2.66
CA PRO A 254 -9.92 -5.83 -1.95
C PRO A 254 -10.29 -5.14 -0.62
N ILE A 255 -11.51 -4.60 -0.48
CA ILE A 255 -11.99 -3.98 0.76
C ILE A 255 -11.93 -4.98 1.92
N VAL A 256 -12.45 -6.20 1.71
CA VAL A 256 -12.38 -7.26 2.72
C VAL A 256 -11.00 -7.93 2.78
N ASN A 257 -10.35 -8.14 1.65
CA ASN A 257 -9.11 -8.92 1.57
C ASN A 257 -7.87 -8.14 2.08
N HIS A 258 -7.87 -6.82 1.97
CA HIS A 258 -6.75 -5.98 2.37
C HIS A 258 -7.04 -5.06 3.55
N ALA A 259 -8.29 -4.67 3.81
CA ALA A 259 -8.63 -3.86 4.98
C ALA A 259 -9.43 -4.63 6.05
N GLY A 260 -9.96 -5.81 5.71
CA GLY A 260 -10.87 -6.55 6.58
C GLY A 260 -12.31 -5.99 6.60
N ILE A 261 -12.56 -4.88 5.92
CA ILE A 261 -13.85 -4.19 5.94
C ILE A 261 -14.90 -4.98 5.16
N THR A 262 -16.05 -5.19 5.76
CA THR A 262 -17.19 -5.88 5.17
C THR A 262 -18.10 -4.91 4.42
N SER A 263 -18.73 -5.44 3.37
CA SER A 263 -19.72 -4.73 2.57
C SER A 263 -20.74 -5.72 2.03
N ASP A 264 -22.00 -5.28 1.96
CA ASP A 264 -23.05 -6.02 1.29
C ASP A 264 -23.04 -5.73 -0.22
N PRO A 265 -23.53 -6.66 -1.06
CA PRO A 265 -23.83 -6.34 -2.45
C PRO A 265 -24.78 -5.15 -2.53
N LEU A 266 -24.58 -4.28 -3.52
CA LEU A 266 -25.48 -3.14 -3.72
C LEU A 266 -26.91 -3.63 -3.97
N PRO A 267 -27.91 -3.06 -3.29
CA PRO A 267 -29.30 -3.27 -3.63
C PRO A 267 -29.57 -3.01 -5.12
N LYS A 268 -30.46 -3.80 -5.74
CA LYS A 268 -30.76 -3.72 -7.19
C LYS A 268 -31.18 -2.30 -7.64
N ASP A 269 -31.82 -1.53 -6.78
CA ASP A 269 -32.18 -0.13 -7.05
C ASP A 269 -30.98 0.83 -7.04
N LEU A 270 -29.97 0.59 -6.21
CA LEU A 270 -28.70 1.32 -6.26
C LEU A 270 -27.83 0.86 -7.45
N GLN A 271 -27.78 -0.44 -7.74
CA GLN A 271 -27.10 -0.96 -8.93
C GLN A 271 -27.65 -0.33 -10.22
N ALA A 272 -28.98 -0.20 -10.33
CA ALA A 272 -29.64 0.46 -11.46
C ALA A 272 -29.34 1.96 -11.58
N GLN A 273 -28.81 2.59 -10.53
CA GLN A 273 -28.44 4.01 -10.51
C GLN A 273 -26.94 4.24 -10.75
N LEU A 274 -26.14 3.18 -10.87
CA LEU A 274 -24.70 3.31 -11.08
C LEU A 274 -24.41 4.14 -12.35
N PRO A 275 -23.32 4.93 -12.38
CA PRO A 275 -23.09 5.91 -13.43
C PRO A 275 -23.01 5.33 -14.84
N VAL A 276 -22.68 4.05 -14.91
CA VAL A 276 -22.44 3.31 -16.12
C VAL A 276 -23.35 2.06 -16.13
N PRO A 277 -24.19 1.87 -17.16
CA PRO A 277 -24.90 0.62 -17.36
C PRO A 277 -23.89 -0.50 -17.62
N SER A 278 -23.70 -1.38 -16.64
CA SER A 278 -22.92 -2.61 -16.81
C SER A 278 -23.74 -3.61 -17.60
N VAL A 279 -23.11 -4.34 -18.53
CA VAL A 279 -23.77 -5.39 -19.32
C VAL A 279 -24.00 -6.70 -18.55
N ALA A 280 -23.40 -6.86 -17.36
CA ALA A 280 -23.66 -7.97 -16.44
C ALA A 280 -24.69 -7.55 -15.37
N ALA A 281 -25.90 -8.13 -15.42
CA ALA A 281 -27.02 -7.78 -14.54
C ALA A 281 -27.15 -8.66 -13.28
N ASP A 282 -26.48 -9.81 -13.25
CA ASP A 282 -26.47 -10.73 -12.12
C ASP A 282 -25.01 -11.06 -11.79
N ALA A 283 -24.46 -10.31 -10.83
CA ALA A 283 -23.08 -10.44 -10.39
C ALA A 283 -22.83 -11.85 -9.88
N ASP A 284 -21.78 -12.49 -10.38
CA ASP A 284 -21.37 -13.77 -9.84
C ASP A 284 -19.84 -13.85 -9.94
N SER A 285 -19.13 -13.64 -8.83
CA SER A 285 -17.67 -13.73 -8.79
C SER A 285 -17.21 -15.19 -8.64
N ILE A 286 -15.93 -15.44 -8.92
CA ILE A 286 -15.29 -16.66 -8.40
C ILE A 286 -15.31 -16.57 -6.88
N ASP A 287 -15.71 -17.66 -6.23
CA ASP A 287 -15.61 -17.79 -4.78
C ASP A 287 -14.13 -17.68 -4.38
N LYS A 288 -13.84 -16.69 -3.51
CA LYS A 288 -12.65 -16.65 -2.65
C LYS A 288 -11.30 -16.39 -3.32
N GLN A 289 -11.24 -15.61 -4.41
CA GLN A 289 -9.94 -15.11 -4.85
C GLN A 289 -10.00 -13.69 -5.40
N VAL A 290 -9.49 -12.73 -4.62
CA VAL A 290 -9.38 -11.28 -4.91
C VAL A 290 -10.71 -10.53 -5.15
N ALA A 291 -11.79 -11.22 -5.55
CA ALA A 291 -13.15 -10.69 -5.72
C ALA A 291 -14.07 -11.09 -4.56
N ALA A 292 -15.06 -10.26 -4.24
CA ALA A 292 -16.05 -10.59 -3.21
C ALA A 292 -17.22 -11.39 -3.78
N PRO A 293 -17.72 -12.41 -3.04
CA PRO A 293 -18.93 -13.13 -3.42
C PRO A 293 -20.15 -12.21 -3.51
N SER A 294 -21.19 -12.68 -4.19
CA SER A 294 -22.49 -12.00 -4.33
C SER A 294 -23.36 -12.07 -3.08
N GLU A 295 -22.81 -12.56 -1.96
CA GLU A 295 -23.46 -12.63 -0.66
C GLU A 295 -22.95 -11.50 0.27
N PRO A 296 -23.73 -11.13 1.30
CA PRO A 296 -23.25 -10.33 2.42
C PRO A 296 -21.93 -10.86 2.99
N LEU A 297 -20.96 -9.96 3.15
CA LEU A 297 -19.71 -10.28 3.81
C LEU A 297 -19.91 -10.20 5.32
N LYS A 298 -19.16 -11.02 6.04
CA LYS A 298 -19.10 -11.00 7.50
C LYS A 298 -17.69 -11.24 7.93
N ASP A 299 -17.28 -10.60 9.01
CA ASP A 299 -16.01 -10.89 9.64
C ASP A 299 -16.20 -11.44 11.07
N GLY A 300 -15.08 -11.58 11.79
CA GLY A 300 -15.05 -12.10 13.15
C GLY A 300 -14.91 -11.02 14.21
N ASP A 301 -15.23 -9.77 13.86
CA ASP A 301 -14.97 -8.58 14.65
C ASP A 301 -16.25 -8.14 15.43
N ALA A 302 -16.13 -7.11 16.27
CA ALA A 302 -17.18 -6.69 17.19
C ALA A 302 -18.04 -5.53 16.66
N VAL A 303 -17.65 -4.94 15.53
CA VAL A 303 -18.36 -3.89 14.80
C VAL A 303 -19.47 -4.55 13.97
N PRO A 304 -20.69 -3.98 13.91
CA PRO A 304 -21.77 -4.60 13.16
C PRO A 304 -21.55 -4.56 11.64
N ASP A 305 -21.62 -5.73 10.99
CA ASP A 305 -21.60 -5.83 9.53
C ASP A 305 -22.90 -5.27 8.87
N PRO A 306 -22.83 -4.70 7.65
CA PRO A 306 -21.59 -4.32 6.98
C PRO A 306 -21.01 -3.03 7.57
N GLU A 307 -19.69 -2.91 7.70
CA GLU A 307 -19.09 -1.66 8.19
C GLU A 307 -19.06 -0.57 7.10
N LEU A 308 -18.95 -0.96 5.83
CA LEU A 308 -19.17 -0.05 4.71
C LEU A 308 -20.62 -0.11 4.23
N GLY A 309 -21.37 0.96 4.51
CA GLY A 309 -22.79 1.06 4.16
C GLY A 309 -23.02 1.09 2.63
N PRO A 310 -24.25 0.76 2.17
CA PRO A 310 -24.55 0.63 0.74
C PRO A 310 -24.41 1.93 -0.05
N ASN A 311 -24.62 3.10 0.57
CA ASN A 311 -24.41 4.39 -0.10
C ASN A 311 -22.91 4.69 -0.26
N ASP A 312 -22.09 4.38 0.74
CA ASP A 312 -20.64 4.58 0.67
C ASP A 312 -20.02 3.64 -0.36
N LEU A 313 -20.47 2.37 -0.40
CA LEU A 313 -20.09 1.45 -1.47
C LEU A 313 -20.54 1.97 -2.85
N PHE A 314 -21.77 2.50 -2.96
CA PHE A 314 -22.25 3.08 -4.22
C PHE A 314 -21.38 4.25 -4.69
N ASP A 315 -21.01 5.15 -3.79
CA ASP A 315 -20.17 6.31 -4.09
C ASP A 315 -18.75 5.85 -4.48
N LEU A 316 -18.17 4.87 -3.77
CA LEU A 316 -16.84 4.32 -4.08
C LEU A 316 -16.80 3.59 -5.44
N VAL A 317 -17.83 2.80 -5.77
CA VAL A 317 -17.97 2.16 -7.08
C VAL A 317 -18.21 3.22 -8.16
N SER A 318 -19.00 4.27 -7.86
CA SER A 318 -19.23 5.38 -8.78
C SER A 318 -17.95 6.16 -9.09
N PHE A 319 -17.13 6.42 -8.08
CA PHE A 319 -15.79 7.00 -8.25
C PHE A 319 -14.96 6.15 -9.22
N SER A 320 -14.90 4.84 -9.00
CA SER A 320 -14.18 3.90 -9.85
C SER A 320 -14.71 3.88 -11.30
N MET A 321 -16.03 3.91 -11.49
CA MET A 321 -16.65 3.93 -12.83
C MET A 321 -16.42 5.22 -13.60
N LEU A 322 -16.29 6.34 -12.88
CA LEU A 322 -16.22 7.66 -13.48
C LEU A 322 -14.79 8.15 -13.70
N LEU A 323 -13.76 7.50 -13.15
CA LEU A 323 -12.36 7.81 -13.44
C LEU A 323 -12.08 7.71 -14.95
N GLY A 324 -11.73 8.84 -15.59
CA GLY A 324 -11.50 8.90 -17.02
C GLY A 324 -10.11 8.40 -17.44
N PRO A 325 -9.96 7.82 -18.65
CA PRO A 325 -8.65 7.56 -19.23
C PRO A 325 -7.96 8.87 -19.62
N PRO A 326 -6.63 8.99 -19.45
CA PRO A 326 -5.90 10.19 -19.86
C PRO A 326 -5.98 10.41 -21.36
N ARG A 327 -6.02 11.68 -21.77
CA ARG A 327 -6.01 12.05 -23.18
C ARG A 327 -4.69 11.68 -23.84
N PRO A 328 -4.71 10.95 -24.98
CA PRO A 328 -3.53 10.72 -25.80
C PRO A 328 -2.96 12.03 -26.35
N ASP A 329 -1.65 12.05 -26.54
CA ASP A 329 -0.98 13.17 -27.19
C ASP A 329 -1.37 13.28 -28.67
N ALA A 330 -1.23 14.47 -29.23
CA ALA A 330 -1.43 14.65 -30.66
C ALA A 330 -0.43 13.80 -31.46
N PRO A 331 -0.88 13.04 -32.48
CA PRO A 331 0.03 12.22 -33.29
C PRO A 331 1.14 13.06 -33.94
N THR A 332 2.36 12.54 -33.88
CA THR A 332 3.53 13.07 -34.57
C THR A 332 3.98 12.08 -35.65
N PRO A 333 4.87 12.47 -36.59
CA PRO A 333 5.43 11.52 -37.55
C PRO A 333 6.10 10.31 -36.87
N GLU A 334 6.77 10.54 -35.74
CA GLU A 334 7.44 9.49 -34.97
C GLU A 334 6.45 8.56 -34.29
N THR A 335 5.41 9.07 -33.63
CA THR A 335 4.41 8.23 -32.95
C THR A 335 3.50 7.49 -33.95
N THR A 336 3.26 8.07 -35.12
CA THR A 336 2.54 7.39 -36.21
C THR A 336 3.39 6.25 -36.80
N HIS A 337 4.70 6.47 -36.98
CA HIS A 337 5.62 5.40 -37.37
C HIS A 337 5.72 4.32 -36.29
N GLY A 338 5.77 4.72 -35.03
CA GLY A 338 5.76 3.82 -33.88
C GLY A 338 4.53 2.92 -33.82
N GLU A 339 3.33 3.47 -34.06
CA GLU A 339 2.09 2.68 -34.16
C GLU A 339 2.15 1.69 -35.32
N GLN A 340 2.72 2.08 -36.47
CA GLN A 340 2.90 1.17 -37.61
C GLN A 340 3.85 0.03 -37.25
N VAL A 341 5.01 0.32 -36.68
CA VAL A 341 5.97 -0.70 -36.25
C VAL A 341 5.37 -1.60 -35.16
N PHE A 342 4.60 -1.05 -34.23
CA PHE A 342 3.87 -1.80 -33.20
C PHE A 342 2.94 -2.84 -33.82
N ASN A 343 2.20 -2.45 -34.87
CA ASN A 343 1.34 -3.38 -35.61
C ASN A 343 2.18 -4.39 -36.42
N ASP A 344 3.21 -3.94 -37.13
CA ASP A 344 4.04 -4.78 -38.02
C ASP A 344 4.82 -5.87 -37.26
N VAL A 345 5.16 -5.61 -35.99
CA VAL A 345 5.83 -6.57 -35.11
C VAL A 345 4.86 -7.61 -34.50
N GLY A 346 3.54 -7.35 -34.56
CA GLY A 346 2.50 -8.22 -34.00
C GLY A 346 2.10 -7.87 -32.56
N CYS A 347 2.46 -6.69 -32.04
CA CYS A 347 1.98 -6.29 -30.71
C CYS A 347 0.46 -6.10 -30.67
N ALA A 348 -0.11 -5.66 -31.79
CA ALA A 348 -1.54 -5.40 -31.94
C ALA A 348 -2.41 -6.65 -32.01
N ASP A 349 -1.82 -7.84 -32.10
CA ASP A 349 -2.54 -9.12 -32.15
C ASP A 349 -3.23 -9.42 -30.81
N CYS A 350 -2.65 -8.99 -29.68
CA CYS A 350 -3.30 -9.00 -28.36
C CYS A 350 -3.69 -7.58 -27.87
N HIS A 351 -2.87 -6.56 -28.18
CA HIS A 351 -3.15 -5.18 -27.81
C HIS A 351 -3.99 -4.45 -28.88
N VAL A 352 -5.16 -5.02 -29.17
CA VAL A 352 -6.04 -4.53 -30.24
C VAL A 352 -6.47 -3.09 -29.98
N LYS A 353 -6.34 -2.24 -30.99
CA LYS A 353 -6.52 -0.78 -30.87
C LYS A 353 -7.81 -0.40 -30.16
N SER A 354 -8.92 -1.03 -30.51
CA SER A 354 -10.23 -0.69 -29.96
C SER A 354 -11.21 -1.85 -29.89
N LEU A 355 -12.09 -1.81 -28.89
CA LEU A 355 -13.26 -2.68 -28.78
C LEU A 355 -14.55 -1.88 -28.95
N ASP A 356 -15.54 -2.46 -29.63
CA ASP A 356 -16.83 -1.83 -29.84
C ASP A 356 -17.61 -1.68 -28.54
N SER A 357 -18.34 -0.58 -28.42
CA SER A 357 -19.19 -0.31 -27.26
C SER A 357 -20.45 0.47 -27.65
N PRO A 358 -21.45 0.59 -26.75
CA PRO A 358 -22.60 1.47 -26.96
C PRO A 358 -22.24 2.94 -27.20
N ARG A 359 -20.99 3.35 -26.93
CA ARG A 359 -20.48 4.71 -27.15
C ARG A 359 -19.64 4.86 -28.42
N GLY A 360 -19.42 3.77 -29.16
CA GLY A 360 -18.42 3.69 -30.24
C GLY A 360 -17.19 2.87 -29.84
N PRO A 361 -16.17 2.76 -30.71
CA PRO A 361 -14.97 1.98 -30.49
C PRO A 361 -14.10 2.64 -29.41
N ILE A 362 -13.91 1.96 -28.28
CA ILE A 362 -13.11 2.41 -27.15
C ILE A 362 -11.63 2.10 -27.44
N PRO A 363 -10.72 3.08 -27.56
CA PRO A 363 -9.35 2.86 -27.98
C PRO A 363 -8.44 2.47 -26.79
N LEU A 364 -8.65 1.27 -26.23
CA LEU A 364 -7.94 0.79 -25.04
C LEU A 364 -6.60 0.10 -25.34
N TYR A 365 -6.32 -0.31 -26.59
CA TYR A 365 -5.16 -1.14 -26.94
C TYR A 365 -5.07 -2.43 -26.12
N SER A 366 -6.16 -3.18 -26.09
CA SER A 366 -6.34 -4.42 -25.33
C SER A 366 -7.60 -5.12 -25.81
N ASP A 367 -7.52 -6.43 -25.98
CA ASP A 367 -8.66 -7.30 -26.30
C ASP A 367 -9.43 -7.76 -25.05
N LEU A 368 -8.89 -7.50 -23.85
CA LEU A 368 -9.38 -7.97 -22.55
C LEU A 368 -9.40 -9.50 -22.38
N LEU A 369 -8.76 -10.24 -23.28
CA LEU A 369 -8.59 -11.68 -23.20
C LEU A 369 -7.39 -12.04 -22.33
N ILE A 370 -7.34 -13.29 -21.89
CA ILE A 370 -6.18 -13.86 -21.20
C ILE A 370 -5.28 -14.60 -22.21
N HIS A 371 -3.98 -14.45 -22.04
CA HIS A 371 -2.93 -15.04 -22.89
C HIS A 371 -1.86 -15.69 -22.03
N ASP A 372 -1.30 -16.81 -22.49
CA ASP A 372 -0.14 -17.43 -21.86
C ASP A 372 1.11 -16.55 -22.07
N MET A 373 1.63 -15.98 -20.99
CA MET A 373 2.81 -15.10 -20.99
C MET A 373 4.11 -15.87 -20.81
N GLY A 374 4.05 -17.21 -20.78
CA GLY A 374 5.20 -18.10 -20.66
C GLY A 374 5.70 -18.28 -19.23
N PRO A 375 6.69 -19.17 -19.03
CA PRO A 375 7.16 -19.57 -17.70
C PRO A 375 7.84 -18.43 -16.92
N ASP A 376 8.50 -17.49 -17.60
CA ASP A 376 9.24 -16.41 -16.94
C ASP A 376 8.29 -15.38 -16.28
N LEU A 377 7.08 -15.23 -16.81
CA LEU A 377 6.01 -14.40 -16.23
C LEU A 377 4.95 -15.19 -15.50
N ALA A 378 5.07 -16.51 -15.40
CA ALA A 378 4.10 -17.34 -14.69
C ALA A 378 4.21 -17.12 -13.18
N ASP A 379 3.09 -16.78 -12.54
CA ASP A 379 2.99 -16.67 -11.08
C ASP A 379 2.50 -17.97 -10.43
N GLY A 380 2.10 -18.96 -11.24
CA GLY A 380 1.62 -20.24 -10.74
C GLY A 380 0.27 -20.20 -10.03
N ILE A 381 -0.34 -19.01 -9.87
CA ILE A 381 -1.62 -18.83 -9.18
C ILE A 381 -2.75 -18.88 -10.21
N PRO A 382 -3.58 -19.94 -10.23
CA PRO A 382 -4.78 -19.95 -11.06
C PRO A 382 -5.83 -18.99 -10.47
N MET A 383 -6.66 -18.40 -11.34
CA MET A 383 -7.82 -17.60 -10.95
C MET A 383 -9.00 -17.89 -11.88
N GLY A 384 -9.95 -18.69 -11.40
CA GLY A 384 -11.07 -19.15 -12.22
C GLY A 384 -10.61 -20.07 -13.34
N GLY A 385 -10.91 -19.69 -14.58
CA GLY A 385 -10.44 -20.40 -15.76
C GLY A 385 -9.01 -20.07 -16.17
N ALA A 386 -8.38 -19.03 -15.61
CA ALA A 386 -7.00 -18.66 -15.93
C ALA A 386 -5.99 -19.53 -15.17
N THR A 387 -4.98 -20.03 -15.87
CA THR A 387 -3.83 -20.75 -15.31
C THR A 387 -2.83 -19.79 -14.65
N GLY A 388 -1.76 -20.33 -14.07
CA GLY A 388 -0.68 -19.54 -13.46
C GLY A 388 0.15 -18.71 -14.46
N SER A 389 0.15 -19.05 -15.74
CA SER A 389 0.89 -18.28 -16.77
C SER A 389 0.00 -17.38 -17.61
N GLU A 390 -1.32 -17.46 -17.45
CA GLU A 390 -2.26 -16.65 -18.20
C GLU A 390 -2.57 -15.32 -17.51
N PHE A 391 -2.53 -14.22 -18.26
CA PHE A 391 -2.84 -12.88 -17.78
C PHE A 391 -3.66 -12.11 -18.80
N ARG A 392 -4.52 -11.22 -18.31
CA ARG A 392 -5.36 -10.35 -19.13
C ARG A 392 -4.49 -9.27 -19.78
N THR A 393 -4.68 -9.00 -21.07
CA THR A 393 -4.06 -7.81 -21.70
C THR A 393 -4.52 -6.55 -20.96
N SER A 394 -3.58 -5.74 -20.48
CA SER A 394 -3.93 -4.49 -19.78
C SER A 394 -4.21 -3.38 -20.79
N PRO A 395 -5.21 -2.50 -20.57
CA PRO A 395 -5.37 -1.30 -21.37
C PRO A 395 -4.09 -0.47 -21.35
N LEU A 396 -3.61 -0.01 -22.52
CA LEU A 396 -2.36 0.76 -22.62
C LEU A 396 -2.56 2.29 -22.54
N TRP A 397 -3.81 2.77 -22.44
CA TRP A 397 -4.03 4.18 -22.15
C TRP A 397 -3.33 4.57 -20.84
N GLY A 398 -2.67 5.72 -20.79
CA GLY A 398 -2.00 6.15 -19.57
C GLY A 398 -0.79 5.32 -19.15
N VAL A 399 -0.33 4.34 -19.95
CA VAL A 399 0.79 3.48 -19.56
C VAL A 399 2.05 4.28 -19.23
N ALA A 400 2.24 5.42 -19.90
CA ALA A 400 3.36 6.33 -19.66
C ALA A 400 3.34 7.02 -18.29
N ALA A 401 2.17 7.14 -17.67
CA ALA A 401 1.98 7.73 -16.35
C ALA A 401 2.25 6.73 -15.22
N LEU A 402 2.45 5.45 -15.56
CA LEU A 402 2.64 4.36 -14.61
C LEU A 402 4.09 3.90 -14.61
N GLY A 403 4.42 3.21 -13.54
CA GLY A 403 5.68 2.52 -13.32
C GLY A 403 5.70 2.06 -11.87
N ALA A 404 6.14 0.85 -11.54
CA ALA A 404 6.66 -0.17 -12.44
C ALA A 404 5.57 -0.89 -13.28
N PHE A 405 6.02 -1.68 -14.24
CA PHE A 405 5.20 -2.37 -15.25
C PHE A 405 5.10 -3.87 -14.98
N LEU A 406 4.21 -4.52 -15.75
CA LEU A 406 3.82 -5.92 -15.59
C LEU A 406 3.00 -6.13 -14.31
N HIS A 407 2.61 -7.36 -14.08
CA HIS A 407 1.59 -7.70 -13.08
C HIS A 407 2.11 -7.73 -11.64
N ASP A 408 3.42 -7.64 -11.49
CA ASP A 408 4.20 -7.73 -10.26
C ASP A 408 5.25 -6.59 -10.15
N GLY A 409 5.20 -5.62 -11.06
CA GLY A 409 6.10 -4.47 -11.04
C GLY A 409 7.57 -4.78 -11.37
N ARG A 410 7.93 -5.97 -11.85
CA ARG A 410 9.37 -6.29 -12.03
C ARG A 410 10.11 -5.45 -13.08
N ALA A 411 9.40 -4.73 -13.95
CA ALA A 411 10.00 -3.95 -15.02
C ALA A 411 9.88 -2.44 -14.74
N SER A 412 11.01 -1.74 -14.65
CA SER A 412 11.01 -0.29 -14.38
C SER A 412 10.89 0.57 -15.64
N THR A 413 11.08 -0.01 -16.83
CA THR A 413 10.89 0.70 -18.11
C THR A 413 9.96 -0.06 -19.05
N LEU A 414 9.35 0.67 -19.99
CA LEU A 414 8.55 0.07 -21.07
C LEU A 414 9.38 -0.88 -21.95
N ASP A 415 10.66 -0.56 -22.20
CA ASP A 415 11.55 -1.43 -22.98
C ASP A 415 11.78 -2.76 -22.26
N ASP A 416 12.05 -2.72 -20.95
CA ASP A 416 12.21 -3.92 -20.12
C ASP A 416 10.90 -4.72 -20.06
N ALA A 417 9.77 -4.04 -19.88
CA ALA A 417 8.46 -4.69 -19.86
C ALA A 417 8.19 -5.46 -21.16
N ILE A 418 8.48 -4.87 -22.33
CA ILE A 418 8.35 -5.55 -23.63
C ILE A 418 9.27 -6.77 -23.69
N ARG A 419 10.53 -6.67 -23.23
CA ARG A 419 11.50 -7.78 -23.28
C ARG A 419 11.11 -8.97 -22.41
N TRP A 420 10.33 -8.76 -21.36
CA TRP A 420 9.80 -9.82 -20.51
C TRP A 420 8.68 -10.65 -21.17
N HIS A 421 8.09 -10.19 -22.25
CA HIS A 421 7.01 -10.93 -22.92
C HIS A 421 7.53 -12.27 -23.47
N GLY A 422 6.90 -13.35 -23.02
CA GLY A 422 7.12 -14.73 -23.44
C GLY A 422 5.82 -15.39 -23.86
N GLY A 423 5.82 -16.73 -23.94
CA GLY A 423 4.63 -17.51 -24.32
C GLY A 423 4.09 -17.10 -25.69
N GLU A 424 2.79 -16.81 -25.77
CA GLU A 424 2.10 -16.34 -26.99
C GLU A 424 2.74 -15.06 -27.56
N ALA A 425 3.20 -14.16 -26.69
CA ALA A 425 3.80 -12.89 -27.08
C ALA A 425 5.29 -12.99 -27.49
N GLN A 426 5.90 -14.18 -27.43
CA GLN A 426 7.34 -14.34 -27.66
C GLN A 426 7.77 -13.87 -29.05
N ARG A 427 6.97 -14.15 -30.09
CA ARG A 427 7.32 -13.74 -31.47
C ARG A 427 7.36 -12.22 -31.61
N ALA A 428 6.37 -11.52 -31.08
CA ALA A 428 6.31 -10.06 -31.10
C ALA A 428 7.48 -9.46 -30.31
N ARG A 429 7.79 -10.03 -29.14
CA ARG A 429 8.95 -9.61 -28.35
C ARG A 429 10.26 -9.77 -29.12
N ASP A 430 10.50 -10.93 -29.73
CA ASP A 430 11.72 -11.19 -30.50
C ASP A 430 11.81 -10.27 -31.72
N GLY A 431 10.67 -9.98 -32.37
CA GLY A 431 10.56 -8.98 -33.43
C GLY A 431 10.97 -7.59 -32.97
N TYR A 432 10.44 -7.12 -31.82
CA TYR A 432 10.81 -5.84 -31.21
C TYR A 432 12.31 -5.76 -30.87
N VAL A 433 12.87 -6.82 -30.29
CA VAL A 433 14.31 -6.87 -29.95
C VAL A 433 15.18 -6.80 -31.21
N ALA A 434 14.73 -7.38 -32.33
CA ALA A 434 15.44 -7.38 -33.60
C ALA A 434 15.37 -6.04 -34.38
N LEU A 435 14.49 -5.11 -33.99
CA LEU A 435 14.35 -3.81 -34.64
C LEU A 435 15.65 -2.98 -34.62
N ALA A 436 15.74 -1.99 -35.52
CA ALA A 436 16.71 -0.92 -35.37
C ALA A 436 16.38 -0.07 -34.12
N GLN A 437 17.39 0.55 -33.50
CA GLN A 437 17.15 1.41 -32.33
C GLN A 437 16.11 2.50 -32.60
N THR A 438 16.14 3.11 -33.80
CA THR A 438 15.18 4.13 -34.22
C THR A 438 13.74 3.64 -34.25
N ASP A 439 13.51 2.37 -34.64
CA ASP A 439 12.17 1.81 -34.68
C ASP A 439 11.69 1.40 -33.29
N ARG A 440 12.60 0.91 -32.41
CA ARG A 440 12.28 0.72 -30.99
C ARG A 440 11.91 2.02 -30.32
N ASP A 441 12.71 3.07 -30.52
CA ASP A 441 12.45 4.40 -29.96
C ASP A 441 11.09 4.94 -30.42
N ALA A 442 10.71 4.71 -31.69
CA ALA A 442 9.41 5.09 -32.23
C ALA A 442 8.26 4.31 -31.56
N VAL A 443 8.39 3.00 -31.34
CA VAL A 443 7.39 2.21 -30.59
C VAL A 443 7.24 2.72 -29.16
N LEU A 444 8.36 3.00 -28.48
CA LEU A 444 8.33 3.58 -27.13
C LEU A 444 7.72 4.98 -27.11
N ALA A 445 7.98 5.81 -28.13
CA ALA A 445 7.35 7.12 -28.28
C ALA A 445 5.84 6.98 -28.49
N PHE A 446 5.40 6.02 -29.30
CA PHE A 446 3.98 5.71 -29.49
C PHE A 446 3.30 5.30 -28.18
N LEU A 447 3.88 4.35 -27.42
CA LEU A 447 3.34 3.95 -26.12
C LEU A 447 3.27 5.12 -25.14
N ARG A 448 4.29 5.97 -25.12
CA ARG A 448 4.28 7.20 -24.30
C ARG A 448 3.18 8.18 -24.71
N SER A 449 2.82 8.20 -26.00
CA SER A 449 1.78 9.08 -26.53
C SER A 449 0.34 8.64 -26.21
N LEU A 450 0.14 7.45 -25.61
CA LEU A 450 -1.18 6.94 -25.21
C LEU A 450 -1.77 7.64 -23.96
N GLY A 451 -1.25 8.81 -23.64
CA GLY A 451 -1.76 9.73 -22.64
C GLY A 451 -1.00 9.67 -21.33
N GLY A 452 -1.00 10.78 -20.61
CA GLY A 452 -0.46 10.86 -19.26
C GLY A 452 1.06 11.01 -19.15
N ALA A 453 1.83 10.99 -20.23
CA ALA A 453 3.30 11.14 -20.17
C ALA A 453 3.76 12.43 -19.49
N SER A 454 3.05 13.54 -19.71
CA SER A 454 3.34 14.82 -19.02
C SER A 454 2.82 14.88 -17.58
N GLN A 455 2.07 13.86 -17.15
CA GLN A 455 1.44 13.74 -15.84
C GLN A 455 2.01 12.55 -15.05
N HIS A 456 3.09 11.95 -15.54
CA HIS A 456 3.90 10.99 -14.83
C HIS A 456 4.64 11.67 -13.67
N THR A 457 4.81 10.93 -12.58
CA THR A 457 5.56 11.37 -11.40
C THR A 457 6.58 10.30 -11.04
N ILE A 458 7.79 10.72 -10.62
CA ILE A 458 8.78 9.81 -10.03
C ILE A 458 8.40 9.51 -8.56
N GLY A 459 7.43 10.24 -7.98
CA GLY A 459 6.91 10.03 -6.62
C GLY A 459 5.41 10.17 -6.61
N SER A 460 4.74 10.27 -5.46
CA SER A 460 3.27 10.39 -5.36
C SER A 460 2.76 11.84 -5.43
N LEU A 461 3.63 12.82 -5.63
CA LEU A 461 3.28 14.23 -5.84
C LEU A 461 3.45 14.60 -7.31
N TYR A 462 2.42 15.26 -7.86
CA TYR A 462 2.59 15.97 -9.11
C TYR A 462 3.65 17.07 -9.01
N PRO A 463 4.39 17.37 -10.10
CA PRO A 463 5.45 18.39 -10.12
C PRO A 463 5.02 19.78 -9.62
N ASP A 464 3.73 20.10 -9.72
CA ASP A 464 3.14 21.39 -9.29
C ASP A 464 2.18 21.25 -8.09
N SER A 465 2.27 20.15 -7.34
CA SER A 465 1.44 19.96 -6.15
C SER A 465 1.62 21.14 -5.19
N PRO A 466 0.53 21.81 -4.78
CA PRO A 466 0.65 23.00 -3.95
C PRO A 466 1.33 22.67 -2.62
N VAL A 467 2.08 23.63 -2.10
CA VAL A 467 2.58 23.61 -0.73
C VAL A 467 1.43 23.89 0.23
N PRO A 468 1.20 23.04 1.24
CA PRO A 468 0.19 23.32 2.27
C PRO A 468 0.37 24.70 2.88
N ALA A 469 -0.74 25.36 3.17
CA ALA A 469 -0.71 26.70 3.73
C ALA A 469 -0.19 26.68 5.18
N GLN A 470 0.35 27.81 5.65
CA GLN A 470 0.76 27.95 7.05
C GLN A 470 -0.39 27.58 8.00
N GLY A 471 -0.11 26.72 8.99
CA GLY A 471 -1.13 26.19 9.90
C GLY A 471 -1.88 24.96 9.39
N GLU A 472 -1.48 24.39 8.26
CA GLU A 472 -1.88 23.06 7.81
C GLU A 472 -0.76 22.04 8.09
N TYR A 473 -1.10 20.75 8.17
CA TYR A 473 -0.09 19.69 8.21
C TYR A 473 0.76 19.71 6.94
N GLY A 474 2.06 19.44 7.06
CA GLY A 474 2.97 19.43 5.91
C GLY A 474 3.38 20.82 5.40
N ALA A 475 2.97 21.89 6.08
CA ALA A 475 3.36 23.25 5.74
C ALA A 475 4.83 23.53 6.09
N PRO A 476 5.51 24.43 5.35
CA PRO A 476 6.83 24.92 5.75
C PRO A 476 6.73 25.80 7.00
N LEU A 477 7.85 26.05 7.68
CA LEU A 477 7.94 27.03 8.78
C LEU A 477 7.46 28.42 8.34
N ALA A 478 6.96 29.21 9.29
CA ALA A 478 6.52 30.56 9.00
C ALA A 478 7.71 31.50 8.77
N GLY A 479 7.57 32.46 7.85
CA GLY A 479 8.56 33.53 7.67
C GLY A 479 9.80 33.16 6.86
N LEU A 480 9.79 32.03 6.14
CA LEU A 480 10.88 31.66 5.23
C LEU A 480 11.15 32.74 4.18
N SER A 481 12.43 32.95 3.90
CA SER A 481 12.91 33.68 2.73
C SER A 481 12.49 32.97 1.43
N SER A 482 12.64 33.67 0.30
CA SER A 482 12.40 33.08 -1.02
C SER A 482 13.26 31.85 -1.28
N ASP A 483 14.50 31.87 -0.79
CA ASP A 483 15.49 30.84 -1.05
C ASP A 483 15.23 29.61 -0.18
N GLU A 484 14.88 29.79 1.10
CA GLU A 484 14.44 28.70 1.98
C GLU A 484 13.15 28.05 1.48
N LEU A 485 12.16 28.84 1.03
CA LEU A 485 10.94 28.28 0.44
C LEU A 485 11.23 27.49 -0.85
N ALA A 486 12.24 27.92 -1.64
CA ALA A 486 12.68 27.17 -2.81
C ALA A 486 13.35 25.85 -2.40
N ALA A 487 14.26 25.88 -1.41
CA ALA A 487 14.91 24.68 -0.86
C ALA A 487 13.87 23.68 -0.30
N PHE A 488 12.89 24.16 0.48
CA PHE A 488 11.79 23.32 0.98
C PHE A 488 11.03 22.61 -0.14
N LYS A 489 10.77 23.29 -1.26
CA LYS A 489 10.06 22.70 -2.41
C LYS A 489 10.90 21.64 -3.11
N VAL A 490 12.18 21.92 -3.36
CA VAL A 490 13.11 20.95 -3.98
C VAL A 490 13.24 19.72 -3.09
N GLY A 491 13.51 19.92 -1.80
CA GLY A 491 13.60 18.86 -0.82
C GLY A 491 12.33 18.03 -0.70
N ARG A 492 11.16 18.67 -0.74
CA ARG A 492 9.86 17.96 -0.74
C ARG A 492 9.72 17.03 -1.94
N THR A 493 10.19 17.45 -3.11
CA THR A 493 10.19 16.60 -4.32
C THR A 493 11.16 15.44 -4.17
N GLU A 494 12.37 15.65 -3.64
CA GLU A 494 13.32 14.56 -3.40
C GLU A 494 12.87 13.59 -2.30
N PHE A 495 12.16 14.08 -1.28
CA PHE A 495 11.59 13.25 -0.22
C PHE A 495 10.46 12.33 -0.74
N ASP A 496 9.69 12.82 -1.71
CA ASP A 496 8.62 12.08 -2.38
C ASP A 496 9.14 11.15 -3.49
N ARG A 497 10.37 11.38 -3.97
CA ARG A 497 10.95 10.65 -5.10
C ARG A 497 11.13 9.17 -4.77
N ARG A 498 10.53 8.32 -5.60
CA ARG A 498 10.79 6.88 -5.63
C ARG A 498 12.20 6.58 -6.13
N ARG A 499 12.85 5.64 -5.47
CA ARG A 499 14.08 4.96 -5.88
C ARG A 499 13.68 3.59 -6.41
N SER A 500 14.29 3.18 -7.51
CA SER A 500 14.11 1.84 -8.09
C SER A 500 15.40 1.04 -7.93
N TYR A 501 15.33 -0.27 -8.16
CA TYR A 501 16.51 -1.13 -8.18
C TYR A 501 17.57 -0.62 -9.17
N GLU A 502 17.15 -0.09 -10.32
CA GLU A 502 18.05 0.47 -11.33
C GLU A 502 18.70 1.79 -10.90
N SER A 503 18.13 2.46 -9.91
CA SER A 503 18.75 3.62 -9.27
C SER A 503 19.70 3.27 -8.11
N GLY A 504 19.94 1.98 -7.89
CA GLY A 504 20.79 1.42 -6.83
C GLY A 504 20.10 1.41 -5.47
N MET A 505 18.78 1.23 -5.48
CA MET A 505 18.10 0.81 -4.28
C MET A 505 18.50 -0.64 -4.01
N GLY A 506 19.24 -0.87 -2.94
CA GLY A 506 19.74 -2.20 -2.62
C GLY A 506 18.62 -3.25 -2.51
N ALA A 507 19.00 -4.53 -2.51
CA ALA A 507 18.07 -5.67 -2.39
C ALA A 507 17.26 -5.69 -1.07
N HIS A 508 17.52 -4.73 -0.19
CA HIS A 508 17.01 -4.61 1.15
C HIS A 508 16.60 -3.15 1.43
N PHE A 509 15.32 -2.79 1.20
CA PHE A 509 14.69 -1.53 1.67
C PHE A 509 13.38 -1.70 2.48
N ASN A 510 13.07 -0.76 3.40
CA ASN A 510 11.77 -0.64 4.11
C ASN A 510 10.73 0.13 3.28
N GLY A 511 11.19 1.04 2.43
CA GLY A 511 10.36 1.85 1.55
C GLY A 511 11.18 2.33 0.36
N ASP A 512 10.53 2.49 -0.79
CA ASP A 512 11.17 2.97 -2.02
C ASP A 512 11.24 4.51 -2.11
N SER A 513 10.75 5.22 -1.09
CA SER A 513 10.84 6.67 -0.95
C SER A 513 10.77 7.04 0.53
N CYS A 514 11.19 8.26 0.90
CA CYS A 514 11.01 8.72 2.28
C CYS A 514 9.49 8.84 2.62
N ARG A 515 8.67 9.23 1.63
CA ARG A 515 7.20 9.29 1.77
C ARG A 515 6.56 7.93 2.01
N ALA A 516 7.10 6.83 1.48
CA ALA A 516 6.58 5.48 1.72
C ALA A 516 6.36 5.25 3.22
N CYS A 517 7.33 5.66 4.03
CA CYS A 517 7.24 5.57 5.49
C CYS A 517 6.62 6.82 6.12
N HIS A 518 6.88 8.03 5.60
CA HIS A 518 6.47 9.30 6.21
C HIS A 518 5.33 9.98 5.43
N SER A 519 4.11 9.43 5.52
CA SER A 519 2.98 9.86 4.66
C SER A 519 1.70 10.24 5.39
N ASP A 520 1.54 9.96 6.68
CA ASP A 520 0.26 10.15 7.38
C ASP A 520 0.36 11.21 8.50
N PRO A 521 -0.48 12.26 8.51
CA PRO A 521 -1.62 12.50 7.62
C PRO A 521 -1.25 13.08 6.24
N VAL A 522 -0.01 13.54 6.08
CA VAL A 522 0.56 14.04 4.82
C VAL A 522 2.06 13.74 4.80
N ILE A 523 2.72 14.02 3.67
CA ILE A 523 4.19 13.87 3.53
C ILE A 523 4.96 14.52 4.69
N GLY A 524 5.92 13.78 5.26
CA GLY A 524 6.65 14.15 6.48
C GLY A 524 5.96 13.73 7.79
N GLY A 525 4.76 13.17 7.70
CA GLY A 525 4.03 12.61 8.83
C GLY A 525 4.58 11.27 9.33
N SER A 526 3.81 10.59 10.17
CA SER A 526 4.11 9.26 10.68
C SER A 526 3.81 8.17 9.64
N GLY A 527 4.36 6.99 9.87
CA GLY A 527 3.92 5.78 9.19
C GLY A 527 2.52 5.38 9.65
N PRO A 528 1.58 5.10 8.72
CA PRO A 528 0.30 4.54 9.09
C PRO A 528 0.47 3.13 9.67
N LEU A 529 -0.64 2.58 10.20
CA LEU A 529 -0.67 1.22 10.72
C LEU A 529 -0.07 0.21 9.73
N GLY A 530 0.93 -0.54 10.18
CA GLY A 530 1.66 -1.52 9.37
C GLY A 530 2.93 -0.99 8.70
N VAL A 531 3.27 0.29 8.87
CA VAL A 531 4.47 0.92 8.30
C VAL A 531 5.49 1.17 9.39
N ASN A 532 6.24 0.11 9.68
CA ASN A 532 7.31 0.10 10.67
C ASN A 532 8.61 -0.35 10.00
N ALA A 533 9.73 0.26 10.37
CA ALA A 533 11.05 -0.26 10.01
C ALA A 533 11.39 -1.46 10.91
N SER A 534 12.04 -2.49 10.37
CA SER A 534 12.63 -3.56 11.19
C SER A 534 14.11 -3.32 11.42
N ARG A 535 14.57 -3.62 12.64
CA ARG A 535 15.98 -3.57 13.04
C ARG A 535 16.39 -4.97 13.52
N GLN A 536 17.64 -5.36 13.27
CA GLN A 536 18.20 -6.65 13.69
C GLN A 536 19.38 -6.45 14.65
N GLY A 537 19.68 -7.46 15.47
CA GLY A 537 20.87 -7.46 16.31
C GLY A 537 21.22 -8.83 16.86
N SER A 538 22.36 -8.91 17.52
CA SER A 538 22.86 -10.12 18.17
C SER A 538 23.05 -9.86 19.67
N LEU A 539 22.26 -10.54 20.49
CA LEU A 539 22.52 -10.69 21.92
C LEU A 539 23.65 -11.72 22.14
N PRO A 540 24.62 -11.47 23.04
CA PRO A 540 25.58 -12.48 23.45
C PRO A 540 24.86 -13.72 23.99
N LEU A 541 25.27 -14.92 23.55
CA LEU A 541 24.71 -16.20 24.01
C LEU A 541 24.98 -16.51 25.50
N ASP A 542 25.75 -15.65 26.19
CA ASP A 542 26.09 -15.77 27.61
C ASP A 542 25.51 -14.58 28.40
N PRO A 543 24.51 -14.78 29.28
CA PRO A 543 23.94 -13.72 30.12
C PRO A 543 24.91 -13.15 31.17
N SER A 544 26.13 -13.70 31.29
CA SER A 544 27.21 -13.19 32.14
C SER A 544 28.33 -12.45 31.39
N ALA A 545 28.28 -12.42 30.05
CA ALA A 545 29.22 -11.62 29.26
C ALA A 545 28.93 -10.13 29.44
N THR A 546 29.98 -9.33 29.64
CA THR A 546 29.88 -7.88 29.55
C THR A 546 29.38 -7.53 28.14
N GLN A 547 28.33 -6.70 28.08
CA GLN A 547 27.76 -6.18 26.84
C GLN A 547 28.90 -5.72 25.91
N PRO A 548 28.90 -6.11 24.62
CA PRO A 548 29.96 -5.70 23.71
C PRO A 548 30.06 -4.18 23.64
N ASP A 549 31.28 -3.69 23.45
CA ASP A 549 31.59 -2.29 23.18
C ASP A 549 30.75 -1.79 21.99
N ALA A 550 30.00 -0.71 22.24
CA ALA A 550 29.17 0.03 21.28
C ALA A 550 29.87 0.43 19.97
N SER A 551 31.20 0.35 19.89
CA SER A 551 31.99 0.57 18.67
C SER A 551 31.91 -0.56 17.64
N THR A 552 31.32 -1.71 18.00
CA THR A 552 31.18 -2.89 17.12
C THR A 552 29.74 -3.21 16.67
N LEU A 553 28.79 -2.35 17.05
CA LEU A 553 27.39 -2.44 16.66
C LEU A 553 27.07 -1.34 15.64
N ASN A 554 27.54 -1.49 14.41
CA ASN A 554 26.63 -1.22 13.29
C ASN A 554 25.86 -2.53 13.12
N PRO A 555 24.74 -2.76 13.83
CA PRO A 555 23.91 -3.88 13.42
C PRO A 555 23.54 -3.58 11.96
N PRO A 556 23.92 -4.43 10.99
CA PRO A 556 23.40 -4.25 9.66
C PRO A 556 21.87 -4.24 9.81
N ILE A 557 21.23 -3.16 9.39
CA ILE A 557 19.78 -3.10 9.29
C ILE A 557 19.45 -3.96 8.07
N VAL A 558 19.45 -5.27 8.27
CA VAL A 558 18.92 -6.22 7.30
C VAL A 558 17.44 -6.34 7.59
N LEU A 559 16.65 -6.32 6.54
CA LEU A 559 15.21 -6.39 6.66
C LEU A 559 14.78 -7.79 7.01
N ILE A 560 13.88 -7.86 7.98
CA ILE A 560 12.64 -8.58 7.72
C ILE A 560 11.64 -7.46 7.48
N PRO A 561 11.21 -7.17 6.25
CA PRO A 561 10.15 -6.18 6.09
C PRO A 561 8.94 -6.60 6.95
N PRO A 562 8.10 -5.67 7.45
CA PRO A 562 6.73 -5.96 7.89
C PRO A 562 6.02 -7.12 7.16
N ASP A 563 6.35 -7.20 5.88
CA ASP A 563 5.78 -7.90 4.75
C ASP A 563 6.57 -9.15 4.28
N GLY A 564 7.74 -9.46 4.86
CA GLY A 564 8.47 -10.70 4.50
C GLY A 564 9.13 -10.69 3.11
N PHE A 565 9.31 -9.53 2.50
CA PHE A 565 10.00 -9.37 1.22
C PHE A 565 11.49 -9.02 1.33
N ALA A 566 12.35 -10.02 1.23
CA ALA A 566 13.52 -9.78 0.40
C ALA A 566 13.65 -10.97 -0.54
N ASP A 567 13.79 -10.70 -1.82
CA ASP A 567 14.09 -11.74 -2.80
C ASP A 567 15.56 -12.16 -2.67
N PHE A 568 15.81 -13.37 -3.15
CA PHE A 568 16.81 -14.32 -2.75
C PHE A 568 18.14 -14.10 -3.47
N SER A 569 19.21 -13.88 -2.71
CA SER A 569 20.57 -13.93 -3.27
C SER A 569 21.01 -15.38 -3.52
N ALA A 570 21.28 -15.75 -4.76
CA ALA A 570 22.05 -16.96 -5.10
C ALA A 570 23.57 -16.65 -5.14
N PRO A 571 24.46 -17.62 -4.82
CA PRO A 571 25.89 -17.36 -4.67
C PRO A 571 26.63 -17.26 -6.02
N SER A 572 27.45 -16.20 -6.13
CA SER A 572 28.63 -15.96 -6.97
C SER A 572 28.84 -16.76 -8.28
N GLY A 573 28.87 -16.05 -9.42
CA GLY A 573 29.69 -16.51 -10.57
C GLY A 573 29.27 -16.13 -11.99
N THR A 574 28.14 -15.47 -12.24
CA THR A 574 27.71 -15.12 -13.61
C THR A 574 27.02 -13.76 -13.66
N PRO A 575 27.17 -12.98 -14.75
CA PRO A 575 26.60 -11.65 -14.87
C PRO A 575 25.06 -11.73 -14.81
N ALA A 576 24.48 -10.84 -14.01
CA ALA A 576 23.07 -10.78 -13.64
C ALA A 576 22.10 -11.04 -14.81
N PRO A 577 21.07 -11.86 -14.56
CA PRO A 577 19.74 -11.52 -15.02
C PRO A 577 18.81 -11.37 -13.82
N HIS A 578 18.10 -10.25 -13.85
CA HIS A 578 16.87 -9.97 -13.11
C HIS A 578 16.08 -11.21 -12.65
N PHE A 579 15.71 -11.19 -11.37
CA PHE A 579 14.63 -11.95 -10.71
C PHE A 579 14.59 -13.46 -10.98
N ALA A 580 15.07 -14.29 -10.04
CA ALA A 580 14.99 -15.75 -10.15
C ALA A 580 14.56 -16.47 -8.85
N SER A 581 13.25 -16.75 -8.80
CA SER A 581 12.57 -18.05 -8.61
C SER A 581 12.78 -18.98 -7.41
N ASN A 582 13.49 -18.64 -6.32
CA ASN A 582 13.71 -19.61 -5.22
C ASN A 582 13.16 -19.15 -3.85
N ASP A 583 11.82 -19.05 -3.75
CA ASP A 583 10.86 -19.29 -2.65
C ASP A 583 11.28 -19.45 -1.15
N THR A 584 12.43 -18.98 -0.67
CA THR A 584 12.80 -19.11 0.75
C THR A 584 13.31 -17.83 1.36
N ARG A 585 12.48 -17.17 2.18
CA ARG A 585 12.75 -15.94 2.97
C ARG A 585 14.26 -15.75 3.17
N PRO A 586 14.84 -14.55 2.89
CA PRO A 586 16.25 -14.33 3.13
C PRO A 586 16.53 -14.74 4.55
N LEU A 587 17.52 -15.61 4.71
CA LEU A 587 17.93 -16.02 6.03
C LEU A 587 18.33 -14.72 6.74
N LEU A 588 17.70 -14.47 7.90
CA LEU A 588 18.29 -13.61 8.92
C LEU A 588 19.80 -13.86 8.91
N ASP A 589 20.61 -12.80 9.11
CA ASP A 589 22.02 -13.02 9.39
C ASP A 589 22.08 -14.18 10.41
N PRO A 590 22.81 -15.27 10.11
CA PRO A 590 22.79 -16.46 10.95
C PRO A 590 23.26 -16.18 12.39
N THR A 591 23.80 -14.99 12.64
CA THR A 591 24.17 -14.45 13.95
C THR A 591 23.08 -13.58 14.59
N THR A 592 22.03 -13.18 13.88
CA THR A 592 20.88 -12.44 14.43
C THR A 592 20.17 -13.29 15.46
N THR A 593 20.10 -12.77 16.69
CA THR A 593 19.37 -13.41 17.80
C THR A 593 18.24 -12.54 18.33
N VAL A 594 18.10 -11.30 17.85
CA VAL A 594 16.98 -10.38 18.17
C VAL A 594 16.56 -9.56 16.95
N THR A 595 15.27 -9.28 16.83
CA THR A 595 14.67 -8.36 15.85
C THR A 595 13.69 -7.45 16.57
N GLU A 596 13.68 -6.17 16.20
CA GLU A 596 12.82 -5.14 16.78
C GLU A 596 12.11 -4.36 15.67
N THR A 597 10.85 -3.97 15.88
CA THR A 597 10.12 -3.09 14.95
C THR A 597 10.09 -1.66 15.48
N ARG A 598 10.25 -0.69 14.57
CA ARG A 598 10.22 0.74 14.85
C ARG A 598 9.10 1.42 14.08
N GLN A 599 8.18 2.06 14.78
CA GLN A 599 7.16 2.91 14.19
C GLN A 599 7.84 4.09 13.47
N THR A 600 7.34 4.47 12.29
CA THR A 600 7.94 5.60 11.57
C THR A 600 7.53 6.94 12.21
N PRO A 601 8.44 7.70 12.83
CA PRO A 601 8.07 8.90 13.58
C PRO A 601 7.58 10.02 12.65
N MET A 602 6.76 10.93 13.18
CA MET A 602 6.49 12.21 12.52
C MET A 602 7.75 13.08 12.50
N LEU A 603 8.01 13.75 11.37
CA LEU A 603 9.17 14.63 11.18
C LEU A 603 8.85 16.13 11.33
N PHE A 604 7.57 16.46 11.53
CA PHE A 604 7.12 17.85 11.67
C PHE A 604 7.87 18.59 12.79
N GLY A 605 8.45 19.74 12.47
CA GLY A 605 9.17 20.59 13.43
C GLY A 605 10.57 20.11 13.82
N PHE A 606 11.13 19.09 13.16
CA PHE A 606 12.46 18.57 13.51
C PHE A 606 13.58 19.61 13.40
N GLY A 607 13.49 20.57 12.48
CA GLY A 607 14.45 21.69 12.44
C GLY A 607 14.39 22.63 13.65
N LEU A 608 13.27 22.69 14.39
CA LEU A 608 13.22 23.40 15.68
C LEU A 608 13.91 22.61 16.79
N ILE A 609 13.84 21.28 16.73
CA ILE A 609 14.54 20.37 17.65
C ILE A 609 16.06 20.47 17.42
N ASP A 610 16.50 20.52 16.16
CA ASP A 610 17.92 20.65 15.79
C ASP A 610 18.55 21.94 16.35
N GLN A 611 17.74 22.98 16.59
CA GLN A 611 18.16 24.26 17.17
C GLN A 611 18.22 24.28 18.71
N ILE A 612 17.78 23.21 19.39
CA ILE A 612 17.92 23.07 20.84
C ILE A 612 19.38 22.74 21.15
N SER A 613 19.99 23.54 22.04
CA SER A 613 21.40 23.36 22.38
C SER A 613 21.62 22.12 23.23
N ASP A 614 22.79 21.51 23.08
CA ASP A 614 23.20 20.34 23.87
C ASP A 614 23.23 20.69 25.38
N GLU A 615 23.60 21.92 25.72
CA GLU A 615 23.56 22.44 27.08
C GLU A 615 22.13 22.49 27.65
N THR A 616 21.13 22.90 26.86
CA THR A 616 19.72 22.91 27.31
C THR A 616 19.26 21.51 27.72
N ILE A 617 19.62 20.48 26.96
CA ILE A 617 19.24 19.09 27.25
C ILE A 617 19.97 18.57 28.49
N ARG A 618 21.27 18.88 28.64
CA ARG A 618 22.06 18.50 29.82
C ARG A 618 21.56 19.18 31.09
N ASP A 619 21.32 20.49 31.04
CA ASP A 619 20.83 21.28 32.18
C ASP A 619 19.46 20.76 32.65
N LEU A 620 18.59 20.36 31.71
CA LEU A 620 17.32 19.73 32.03
C LEU A 620 17.51 18.38 32.74
N ALA A 621 18.36 17.50 32.20
CA ALA A 621 18.62 16.20 32.81
C ALA A 621 19.17 16.33 34.24
N ASP A 622 20.08 17.27 34.49
CA ASP A 622 20.62 17.56 35.82
C ASP A 622 19.53 18.08 36.79
N SER A 623 18.64 18.94 36.27
CA SER A 623 17.48 19.44 37.02
C SER A 623 16.51 18.31 37.38
N GLU A 624 16.18 17.44 36.43
CA GLU A 624 15.32 16.27 36.66
C GLU A 624 15.93 15.29 37.64
N MET A 625 17.22 14.98 37.50
CA MET A 625 17.96 14.11 38.42
C MET A 625 17.92 14.64 39.85
N THR A 626 17.95 15.96 40.02
CA THR A 626 17.82 16.60 41.33
C THR A 626 16.38 16.55 41.84
N ALA A 627 15.39 16.75 40.97
CA ALA A 627 13.98 16.84 41.34
C ALA A 627 13.35 15.48 41.66
N ASN A 628 13.58 14.48 40.81
CA ASN A 628 13.08 13.12 40.99
C ASN A 628 13.99 12.09 40.27
N PRO A 629 15.04 11.59 40.95
CA PRO A 629 15.98 10.63 40.37
C PRO A 629 15.32 9.36 39.81
N ALA A 630 14.15 8.97 40.30
CA ALA A 630 13.46 7.75 39.85
C ALA A 630 12.83 7.91 38.45
N MET A 631 12.48 9.14 38.07
CA MET A 631 11.85 9.45 36.79
C MET A 631 12.78 10.18 35.82
N ALA A 632 13.92 10.69 36.31
CA ALA A 632 14.86 11.48 35.53
C ALA A 632 15.37 10.74 34.28
N GLY A 633 15.33 11.43 33.15
CA GLY A 633 15.88 10.93 31.90
C GLY A 633 17.40 10.94 31.87
N ARG A 634 17.98 10.23 30.90
CA ARG A 634 19.42 10.25 30.63
C ARG A 634 19.70 10.90 29.28
N VAL A 635 20.76 11.71 29.24
CA VAL A 635 21.26 12.28 27.99
C VAL A 635 21.93 11.18 27.15
N PHE A 636 21.63 11.12 25.85
CA PHE A 636 22.43 10.32 24.92
C PHE A 636 23.70 11.10 24.55
N GLU A 637 24.81 10.83 25.23
CA GLU A 637 26.11 11.43 24.94
C GLU A 637 26.82 10.70 23.80
N THR A 638 27.36 11.47 22.86
CA THR A 638 28.20 10.95 21.77
C THR A 638 29.30 11.94 21.40
N THR A 639 30.10 11.61 20.40
CA THR A 639 31.25 12.45 19.97
C THR A 639 31.33 12.44 18.46
N PHE A 640 31.53 13.62 17.86
CA PHE A 640 31.86 13.75 16.44
C PHE A 640 33.22 13.11 16.13
N ALA A 641 33.51 12.92 14.84
CA ALA A 641 34.77 12.29 14.39
C ALA A 641 36.03 13.04 14.85
N ASP A 642 35.92 14.35 15.10
CA ASP A 642 37.01 15.19 15.63
C ASP A 642 37.17 15.11 17.16
N GLY A 643 36.33 14.33 17.85
CA GLY A 643 36.31 14.15 19.30
C GLY A 643 35.45 15.16 20.05
N THR A 644 34.76 16.08 19.37
CA THR A 644 33.87 17.06 20.01
C THR A 644 32.65 16.36 20.64
N PRO A 645 32.40 16.51 21.95
CA PRO A 645 31.22 15.94 22.60
C PRO A 645 29.92 16.59 22.11
N THR A 646 28.89 15.78 21.93
CA THR A 646 27.57 16.25 21.49
C THR A 646 26.45 15.35 22.03
N VAL A 647 25.21 15.83 21.96
CA VAL A 647 24.01 15.13 22.42
C VAL A 647 23.21 14.59 21.24
N GLY A 648 22.82 13.33 21.31
CA GLY A 648 21.91 12.70 20.37
C GLY A 648 20.45 13.18 20.56
N LYS A 649 19.75 13.49 19.47
CA LYS A 649 18.42 14.15 19.46
C LYS A 649 17.36 13.39 18.65
N PHE A 650 17.78 12.68 17.60
CA PHE A 650 16.88 12.08 16.61
C PHE A 650 16.86 10.55 16.66
N GLY A 651 15.78 9.98 16.13
CA GLY A 651 15.47 8.56 16.25
C GLY A 651 14.81 8.18 17.57
N TRP A 652 14.34 6.94 17.67
CA TRP A 652 13.64 6.44 18.86
C TRP A 652 14.54 6.21 20.07
N LYS A 653 15.83 5.93 19.85
CA LYS A 653 16.84 5.88 20.92
C LYS A 653 17.72 7.14 20.95
N GLY A 654 17.33 8.21 20.23
CA GLY A 654 18.02 9.49 20.28
C GLY A 654 19.49 9.44 19.89
N SER A 655 19.92 8.52 19.02
CA SER A 655 21.35 8.26 18.76
C SER A 655 21.98 9.20 17.73
N ALA A 656 21.17 9.85 16.89
CA ALA A 656 21.62 10.80 15.86
C ALA A 656 21.63 12.24 16.42
N PRO A 657 22.79 12.95 16.43
CA PRO A 657 22.90 14.28 17.02
C PRO A 657 22.48 15.43 16.09
N ARG A 658 22.55 15.22 14.77
CA ARG A 658 22.14 16.21 13.76
C ARG A 658 21.03 15.64 12.89
N LEU A 659 20.15 16.51 12.39
CA LEU A 659 19.09 16.08 11.47
C LEU A 659 19.66 15.44 10.19
N LYS A 660 20.79 15.96 9.68
CA LYS A 660 21.51 15.37 8.55
C LYS A 660 22.02 13.95 8.85
N ASP A 661 22.49 13.67 10.06
CA ASP A 661 22.92 12.32 10.45
C ASP A 661 21.73 11.34 10.42
N PHE A 662 20.55 11.79 10.87
CA PHE A 662 19.32 11.01 10.81
C PHE A 662 18.87 10.73 9.36
N THR A 663 18.93 11.74 8.47
CA THR A 663 18.64 11.55 7.04
C THR A 663 19.59 10.55 6.38
N ARG A 664 20.89 10.64 6.68
CA ARG A 664 21.91 9.74 6.14
C ARG A 664 21.74 8.30 6.64
N ASP A 665 21.40 8.14 7.92
CA ASP A 665 21.07 6.84 8.50
C ASP A 665 19.90 6.19 7.76
N ALA A 666 18.80 6.93 7.57
CA ALA A 666 17.61 6.41 6.89
C ALA A 666 17.89 6.03 5.43
N LEU A 667 18.63 6.87 4.68
CA LEU A 667 18.94 6.58 3.28
C LEU A 667 19.79 5.31 3.12
N CYS A 668 20.79 5.08 3.97
CA CYS A 668 21.51 3.81 3.91
C CYS A 668 20.66 2.66 4.47
N ASN A 669 20.22 2.77 5.71
CA ASN A 669 19.75 1.62 6.45
C ASN A 669 18.27 1.28 6.19
N GLU A 670 17.49 2.20 5.64
CA GLU A 670 16.09 1.97 5.32
C GLU A 670 15.80 1.95 3.83
N MET A 671 16.66 2.55 3.00
CA MET A 671 16.51 2.53 1.55
C MET A 671 17.62 1.78 0.82
N GLY A 672 18.69 1.36 1.52
CA GLY A 672 19.80 0.63 0.92
C GLY A 672 20.61 1.47 -0.06
N MET A 673 20.67 2.80 0.12
CA MET A 673 21.34 3.71 -0.81
C MET A 673 22.71 4.14 -0.28
N THR A 674 23.72 4.23 -1.15
CA THR A 674 25.03 4.75 -0.79
C THR A 674 25.21 6.23 -1.13
N MET A 675 26.17 6.86 -0.47
CA MET A 675 26.40 8.30 -0.47
C MET A 675 27.83 8.67 -0.06
N PRO A 676 28.32 9.85 -0.47
CA PRO A 676 29.62 10.34 -0.01
C PRO A 676 29.71 10.43 1.53
N PRO A 677 30.91 10.20 2.11
CA PRO A 677 31.17 10.45 3.52
C PRO A 677 30.90 11.91 3.90
N ASP A 678 30.33 12.13 5.08
CA ASP A 678 30.16 13.46 5.65
C ASP A 678 31.37 13.82 6.54
N PRO A 679 32.20 14.81 6.17
CA PRO A 679 33.38 15.18 6.95
C PRO A 679 33.03 15.78 8.32
N ASP A 680 31.82 16.34 8.46
CA ASP A 680 31.35 17.01 9.67
C ASP A 680 30.47 16.10 10.54
N GLY A 681 30.20 14.87 10.08
CA GLY A 681 29.30 13.92 10.71
C GLY A 681 29.97 12.78 11.46
N LEU A 682 29.14 11.90 12.04
CA LEU A 682 29.64 10.65 12.61
C LEU A 682 29.77 9.61 11.50
N SER A 683 30.92 8.93 11.45
CA SER A 683 31.24 7.92 10.43
C SER A 683 30.31 6.70 10.45
N ARG A 684 29.46 6.54 11.47
CA ARG A 684 28.50 5.44 11.57
C ARG A 684 27.20 5.67 10.79
N PHE A 685 26.93 6.91 10.36
CA PHE A 685 25.69 7.27 9.66
C PHE A 685 25.90 7.43 8.14
N GLY A 686 25.12 6.67 7.37
CA GLY A 686 25.24 6.54 5.92
C GLY A 686 26.25 5.45 5.50
N CYS A 687 26.14 5.03 4.24
CA CYS A 687 26.98 3.99 3.66
C CYS A 687 27.61 4.50 2.37
N SER A 688 28.87 4.13 2.13
CA SER A 688 29.65 4.65 1.00
C SER A 688 29.79 3.68 -0.16
N THR A 689 29.47 2.41 0.08
CA THR A 689 29.61 1.31 -0.89
C THR A 689 28.65 0.19 -0.53
N ASP A 690 28.10 -0.47 -1.55
CA ASP A 690 27.42 -1.75 -1.41
C ASP A 690 27.82 -2.73 -2.53
N ASP A 691 27.00 -3.75 -2.79
CA ASP A 691 27.28 -4.83 -3.75
C ASP A 691 26.02 -5.12 -4.61
N ASP A 692 25.25 -4.08 -4.94
CA ASP A 692 23.98 -4.21 -5.69
C ASP A 692 24.16 -4.19 -7.23
N GLY A 693 25.35 -3.82 -7.71
CA GLY A 693 25.71 -3.76 -9.12
C GLY A 693 25.46 -2.41 -9.80
N VAL A 694 24.95 -1.42 -9.07
CA VAL A 694 24.87 -0.02 -9.47
C VAL A 694 26.13 0.73 -8.99
N PRO A 695 26.66 1.71 -9.75
CA PRO A 695 27.88 2.41 -9.34
C PRO A 695 27.70 3.36 -8.16
N ASP A 696 28.40 3.08 -7.06
CA ASP A 696 28.46 3.97 -5.91
C ASP A 696 29.15 5.33 -6.19
N PRO A 697 28.69 6.44 -5.57
CA PRO A 697 27.48 6.54 -4.77
C PRO A 697 26.23 6.81 -5.59
N GLU A 698 25.09 6.20 -5.24
CA GLU A 698 23.79 6.44 -5.89
C GLU A 698 23.23 7.81 -5.53
N VAL A 699 23.45 8.25 -4.29
CA VAL A 699 22.90 9.51 -3.76
C VAL A 699 24.02 10.52 -3.54
N SER A 700 23.92 11.66 -4.21
CA SER A 700 24.87 12.77 -4.02
C SER A 700 24.67 13.50 -2.69
N THR A 701 25.70 14.20 -2.21
CA THR A 701 25.59 15.09 -1.03
C THR A 701 24.49 16.13 -1.20
N GLN A 702 24.27 16.64 -2.42
CA GLN A 702 23.21 17.59 -2.70
C GLN A 702 21.82 17.01 -2.42
N ILE A 703 21.56 15.76 -2.83
CA ILE A 703 20.27 15.11 -2.57
C ILE A 703 20.06 14.89 -1.07
N VAL A 704 21.11 14.50 -0.34
CA VAL A 704 21.05 14.39 1.12
C VAL A 704 20.66 15.73 1.74
N ASP A 705 21.32 16.81 1.32
CA ASP A 705 21.04 18.16 1.83
C ASP A 705 19.63 18.63 1.47
N GLU A 706 19.15 18.37 0.25
CA GLU A 706 17.79 18.70 -0.19
C GLU A 706 16.73 17.98 0.67
N ILE A 707 16.90 16.69 0.93
CA ILE A 707 16.00 15.93 1.81
C ILE A 707 16.05 16.49 3.25
N THR A 708 17.25 16.78 3.76
CA THR A 708 17.44 17.38 5.09
C THR A 708 16.78 18.76 5.18
N ASP A 709 16.94 19.63 4.18
CA ASP A 709 16.35 20.97 4.10
C ASP A 709 14.83 20.92 4.20
N PHE A 710 14.18 19.98 3.49
CA PHE A 710 12.74 19.78 3.62
C PHE A 710 12.35 19.48 5.06
N THR A 711 13.00 18.51 5.71
CA THR A 711 12.69 18.13 7.10
C THR A 711 13.04 19.22 8.11
N ALA A 712 14.07 20.02 7.86
CA ALA A 712 14.49 21.14 8.70
C ALA A 712 13.48 22.30 8.62
N LEU A 713 12.95 22.55 7.43
CA LEU A 713 12.01 23.63 7.14
C LEU A 713 10.55 23.22 7.30
N LEU A 714 10.27 21.96 7.64
CA LEU A 714 8.92 21.44 7.86
C LEU A 714 8.37 21.90 9.22
N ALA A 715 7.23 22.60 9.21
CA ALA A 715 6.65 23.16 10.42
C ALA A 715 6.12 22.09 11.38
N PRO A 716 6.11 22.36 12.71
CA PRO A 716 5.32 21.56 13.63
C PRO A 716 3.82 21.66 13.24
N PRO A 717 3.02 20.61 13.52
CA PRO A 717 1.61 20.60 13.19
C PRO A 717 0.84 21.67 13.99
N PRO A 718 -0.27 22.17 13.43
CA PRO A 718 -1.13 23.12 14.14
C PRO A 718 -1.77 22.46 15.37
N ARG A 719 -1.80 23.19 16.49
CA ARG A 719 -2.62 22.80 17.63
C ARG A 719 -4.09 22.78 17.20
N GLN A 720 -4.84 21.77 17.62
CA GLN A 720 -6.23 21.60 17.18
C GLN A 720 -7.13 22.72 17.72
N ALA A 721 -8.22 23.04 17.02
CA ALA A 721 -9.19 24.05 17.47
C ALA A 721 -9.80 23.73 18.84
N SER A 722 -9.81 22.46 19.24
CA SER A 722 -10.25 21.98 20.56
C SER A 722 -9.29 22.34 21.70
N ALA A 723 -8.11 22.89 21.42
CA ALA A 723 -7.09 23.29 22.41
C ALA A 723 -7.59 24.22 23.51
N ASP A 724 -8.56 25.07 23.17
CA ASP A 724 -9.15 26.05 24.07
C ASP A 724 -10.50 25.57 24.66
N SER A 725 -10.88 24.31 24.43
CA SER A 725 -12.07 23.74 25.07
C SER A 725 -11.87 23.65 26.59
N ALA A 726 -12.98 23.72 27.34
CA ALA A 726 -12.92 23.63 28.80
C ALA A 726 -12.29 22.31 29.25
N GLU A 727 -12.57 21.22 28.53
CA GLU A 727 -12.03 19.88 28.76
C GLU A 727 -10.52 19.84 28.49
N ALA A 728 -10.03 20.41 27.39
CA ALA A 728 -8.61 20.44 27.07
C ALA A 728 -7.81 21.33 28.05
N VAL A 729 -8.37 22.46 28.49
CA VAL A 729 -7.75 23.32 29.50
C VAL A 729 -7.68 22.61 30.85
N ALA A 730 -8.76 21.97 31.31
CA ALA A 730 -8.75 21.17 32.53
C ALA A 730 -7.79 19.96 32.40
N GLY A 731 -7.74 19.35 31.21
CA GLY A 731 -6.86 18.23 30.91
C GLY A 731 -5.38 18.57 30.99
N ALA A 732 -4.98 19.80 30.64
CA ALA A 732 -3.60 20.27 30.78
C ALA A 732 -3.17 20.35 32.27
N GLU A 733 -4.10 20.68 33.17
CA GLU A 733 -3.83 20.62 34.61
C GLU A 733 -3.69 19.17 35.08
N VAL A 734 -4.60 18.28 34.65
CA VAL A 734 -4.54 16.85 34.96
C VAL A 734 -3.25 16.21 34.44
N PHE A 735 -2.79 16.58 33.25
CA PHE A 735 -1.53 16.10 32.65
C PHE A 735 -0.33 16.32 33.58
N ASN A 736 -0.24 17.51 34.18
CA ASN A 736 0.82 17.82 35.13
C ASN A 736 0.61 17.14 36.49
N GLN A 737 -0.64 17.05 36.96
CA GLN A 737 -0.98 16.39 38.24
C GLN A 737 -0.67 14.89 38.24
N VAL A 738 -0.89 14.21 37.12
CA VAL A 738 -0.59 12.78 36.93
C VAL A 738 0.92 12.54 36.85
N GLY A 739 1.70 13.56 36.47
CA GLY A 739 3.16 13.48 36.32
C GLY A 739 3.66 13.31 34.88
N CYS A 740 2.78 13.35 33.88
CA CYS A 740 3.17 13.23 32.47
C CYS A 740 4.17 14.30 32.05
N GLY A 741 3.97 15.53 32.53
CA GLY A 741 4.83 16.68 32.23
C GLY A 741 6.23 16.64 32.82
N PHE A 742 6.58 15.60 33.60
CA PHE A 742 7.95 15.39 34.06
C PHE A 742 8.86 14.97 32.91
N CYS A 743 8.42 14.03 32.04
CA CYS A 743 9.19 13.60 30.87
C CYS A 743 8.68 14.27 29.58
N HIS A 744 7.36 14.46 29.46
CA HIS A 744 6.76 15.19 28.33
C HIS A 744 6.73 16.69 28.64
N VAL A 745 7.92 17.26 28.85
CA VAL A 745 8.12 18.65 29.28
C VAL A 745 7.52 19.61 28.25
N PRO A 746 6.61 20.53 28.64
CA PRO A 746 5.84 21.32 27.68
C PRO A 746 6.67 22.15 26.70
N THR A 747 7.87 22.59 27.09
CA THR A 747 8.69 23.49 26.27
C THR A 747 10.17 23.33 26.57
N LEU A 748 10.99 23.32 25.51
CA LEU A 748 12.45 23.52 25.57
C LEU A 748 12.83 24.83 24.88
N GLN A 749 14.03 25.34 25.15
CA GLN A 749 14.54 26.56 24.51
C GLN A 749 15.60 26.24 23.47
N THR A 750 15.51 26.92 22.33
CA THR A 750 16.61 26.92 21.35
C THR A 750 17.81 27.71 21.89
N ALA A 751 18.96 27.56 21.25
CA ALA A 751 20.15 28.38 21.55
C ALA A 751 19.89 29.90 21.44
N SER A 752 18.90 30.31 20.63
CA SER A 752 18.50 31.72 20.48
C SER A 752 17.54 32.21 21.59
N GLY A 753 17.08 31.32 22.47
CA GLY A 753 16.08 31.59 23.51
C GLY A 753 14.63 31.47 23.04
N ALA A 754 14.37 31.05 21.80
CA ALA A 754 13.02 30.78 21.33
C ALA A 754 12.46 29.51 22.00
N ASN A 755 11.20 29.57 22.43
CA ASN A 755 10.48 28.45 23.05
C ASN A 755 9.96 27.48 21.98
N VAL A 756 10.25 26.19 22.15
CA VAL A 756 9.80 25.08 21.32
C VAL A 756 8.81 24.24 22.14
N PRO A 757 7.49 24.33 21.88
CA PRO A 757 6.49 23.69 22.74
C PRO A 757 6.25 22.22 22.39
N LEU A 758 7.30 21.39 22.42
CA LEU A 758 7.30 20.01 21.90
C LEU A 758 6.70 18.93 22.80
N PHE A 759 6.48 19.20 24.09
CA PHE A 759 6.02 18.21 25.07
C PHE A 759 6.94 16.97 25.14
N SER A 760 8.24 17.24 25.25
CA SER A 760 9.31 16.24 25.31
C SER A 760 10.56 16.89 25.90
N ASP A 761 11.27 16.14 26.73
CA ASP A 761 12.61 16.47 27.25
C ASP A 761 13.77 16.05 26.32
N LEU A 762 13.47 15.25 25.28
CA LEU A 762 14.43 14.61 24.38
C LEU A 762 15.41 13.64 25.08
N LEU A 763 15.15 13.26 26.33
CA LEU A 763 15.98 12.35 27.11
C LEU A 763 15.57 10.89 26.90
N LEU A 764 16.49 9.98 27.21
CA LEU A 764 16.24 8.55 27.27
C LEU A 764 15.55 8.18 28.58
N HIS A 765 14.45 7.44 28.48
CA HIS A 765 13.78 6.84 29.62
C HIS A 765 13.60 5.35 29.44
N ASP A 766 13.73 4.61 30.55
CA ASP A 766 13.35 3.21 30.64
C ASP A 766 11.82 3.13 30.79
N VAL A 767 11.13 2.92 29.66
CA VAL A 767 9.65 2.96 29.58
C VAL A 767 9.03 1.74 28.90
N ALA A 768 9.83 0.75 28.51
CA ALA A 768 9.36 -0.48 27.90
C ALA A 768 9.15 -1.60 28.94
N ASP A 769 8.43 -2.66 28.56
CA ASP A 769 8.20 -3.80 29.46
C ASP A 769 9.57 -4.40 29.87
N PRO A 770 9.83 -4.67 31.16
CA PRO A 770 11.12 -5.18 31.61
C PRO A 770 11.47 -6.58 31.05
N ASN A 771 10.49 -7.31 30.52
CA ASN A 771 10.69 -8.60 29.84
C ASN A 771 10.85 -8.45 28.32
N GLU A 772 10.73 -7.24 27.80
CA GLU A 772 10.91 -6.98 26.39
C GLU A 772 12.35 -7.23 25.99
N VAL A 773 12.52 -7.92 24.86
CA VAL A 773 13.80 -8.09 24.19
C VAL A 773 13.89 -7.06 23.08
N GLY A 774 15.07 -6.51 22.85
CA GLY A 774 15.27 -5.47 21.86
C GLY A 774 16.74 -5.20 21.64
N ILE A 775 17.02 -4.11 20.94
CA ILE A 775 18.36 -3.76 20.49
C ILE A 775 18.95 -2.70 21.41
N VAL A 776 20.26 -2.81 21.67
CA VAL A 776 21.04 -1.78 22.35
C VAL A 776 21.66 -0.87 21.28
N GLU A 777 21.53 0.44 21.43
CA GLU A 777 22.13 1.43 20.53
C GLU A 777 23.03 2.36 21.34
N GLY A 778 24.36 2.15 21.23
CA GLY A 778 25.30 2.93 22.02
C GLY A 778 25.08 2.77 23.52
N MET A 779 24.69 3.86 24.19
CA MET A 779 24.39 3.89 25.63
C MET A 779 22.90 3.74 25.97
N ALA A 780 22.03 3.63 24.97
CA ALA A 780 20.62 3.31 25.15
C ALA A 780 20.48 1.79 25.24
N GLY A 781 20.17 1.29 26.42
CA GLY A 781 19.85 -0.10 26.68
C GLY A 781 18.55 -0.52 26.02
N ILE A 782 18.17 -1.79 26.19
CA ILE A 782 17.01 -2.40 25.52
C ILE A 782 15.73 -1.59 25.75
N HIS A 783 15.46 -1.22 27.01
CA HIS A 783 14.22 -0.57 27.43
C HIS A 783 14.24 0.96 27.34
N ASP A 784 15.39 1.54 26.96
CA ASP A 784 15.55 2.99 26.85
C ASP A 784 14.99 3.52 25.53
N PHE A 785 14.09 4.49 25.61
CA PHE A 785 13.57 5.23 24.46
C PHE A 785 13.55 6.72 24.74
N ARG A 786 13.86 7.51 23.71
CA ARG A 786 13.74 8.96 23.74
C ARG A 786 12.26 9.34 23.85
N THR A 787 11.90 10.29 24.71
CA THR A 787 10.52 10.82 24.70
C THR A 787 10.22 11.45 23.33
N PRO A 788 9.21 10.98 22.57
CA PRO A 788 8.85 11.65 21.33
C PRO A 788 8.09 12.95 21.59
N PRO A 789 8.20 13.97 20.72
CA PRO A 789 7.30 15.13 20.76
C PRO A 789 5.84 14.67 20.71
N LEU A 790 4.96 15.30 21.49
CA LEU A 790 3.51 15.02 21.45
C LEU A 790 2.76 15.87 20.41
N TRP A 791 3.49 16.58 19.55
CA TRP A 791 2.92 17.35 18.44
C TRP A 791 2.09 16.49 17.50
N GLY A 792 0.84 16.92 17.25
CA GLY A 792 -0.02 16.24 16.29
C GLY A 792 -0.39 14.81 16.70
N LEU A 793 -0.32 14.50 18.00
CA LEU A 793 -0.56 13.16 18.56
C LEU A 793 -1.88 12.58 18.04
N ALA A 794 -2.92 13.41 17.91
CA ALA A 794 -4.23 12.98 17.40
C ALA A 794 -4.22 12.38 15.99
N LYS A 795 -3.15 12.59 15.21
CA LYS A 795 -2.99 12.16 13.82
C LYS A 795 -1.76 11.28 13.59
N SER A 796 -1.11 10.80 14.66
CA SER A 796 0.15 10.05 14.56
C SER A 796 0.04 8.56 14.88
N ALA A 797 -1.18 8.03 14.99
CA ALA A 797 -1.38 6.61 15.30
C ALA A 797 -0.85 5.70 14.17
N PRO A 798 -0.21 4.56 14.48
CA PRO A 798 -0.11 3.97 15.82
C PRO A 798 0.97 4.59 16.71
N TYR A 799 0.85 4.36 18.02
CA TYR A 799 1.72 4.90 19.06
C TYR A 799 2.68 3.84 19.63
N MET A 800 3.59 4.32 20.48
CA MET A 800 4.78 3.62 20.99
C MET A 800 5.85 3.44 19.91
N HIS A 801 7.08 3.13 20.37
CA HIS A 801 8.24 3.02 19.50
C HIS A 801 8.11 1.96 18.41
N ASP A 802 7.19 1.02 18.55
CA ASP A 802 6.97 -0.11 17.65
C ASP A 802 5.55 -0.15 17.04
N GLY A 803 4.72 0.85 17.34
CA GLY A 803 3.37 0.97 16.79
C GLY A 803 2.37 -0.03 17.37
N ARG A 804 2.64 -0.65 18.54
CA ARG A 804 1.72 -1.64 19.14
C ARG A 804 0.39 -1.05 19.62
N ALA A 805 0.34 0.25 19.89
CA ALA A 805 -0.81 0.91 20.48
C ALA A 805 -1.64 1.66 19.42
N ALA A 806 -2.88 1.22 19.20
CA ALA A 806 -3.79 1.88 18.25
C ALA A 806 -4.41 3.18 18.79
N THR A 807 -4.43 3.37 20.12
CA THR A 807 -5.03 4.54 20.78
C THR A 807 -4.09 5.12 21.83
N VAL A 808 -4.31 6.38 22.22
CA VAL A 808 -3.52 7.07 23.25
C VAL A 808 -3.63 6.35 24.59
N GLU A 809 -4.80 5.80 24.93
CA GLU A 809 -5.02 5.05 26.16
C GLU A 809 -4.21 3.75 26.20
N LEU A 810 -4.12 3.03 25.06
CA LEU A 810 -3.27 1.85 24.95
C LEU A 810 -1.80 2.22 25.03
N ALA A 811 -1.41 3.37 24.47
CA ALA A 811 -0.04 3.87 24.58
C ALA A 811 0.32 4.14 26.04
N ILE A 812 -0.55 4.84 26.79
CA ILE A 812 -0.35 5.09 28.23
C ILE A 812 -0.28 3.78 29.00
N ALA A 813 -1.15 2.80 28.70
CA ALA A 813 -1.12 1.50 29.36
C ALA A 813 0.19 0.72 29.11
N ALA A 814 0.79 0.91 27.92
CA ALA A 814 2.04 0.25 27.51
C ALA A 814 3.32 0.91 28.04
N HIS A 815 3.23 2.00 28.81
CA HIS A 815 4.38 2.58 29.50
C HIS A 815 4.71 1.79 30.77
N HIS A 816 5.98 1.46 30.98
CA HIS A 816 6.49 0.73 32.14
C HIS A 816 7.69 1.47 32.78
N GLY A 817 8.38 0.82 33.71
CA GLY A 817 9.66 1.30 34.24
C GLY A 817 9.52 2.63 34.96
N GLN A 818 10.23 3.66 34.49
CA GLN A 818 10.20 5.00 35.07
C GLN A 818 8.79 5.64 35.02
N ALA A 819 7.92 5.17 34.12
CA ALA A 819 6.57 5.67 33.96
C ALA A 819 5.50 4.86 34.74
N ASP A 820 5.87 3.82 35.50
CA ASP A 820 4.91 2.97 36.21
C ASP A 820 3.99 3.77 37.15
N SER A 821 4.56 4.69 37.94
CA SER A 821 3.79 5.54 38.87
C SER A 821 2.84 6.51 38.17
N VAL A 822 3.24 7.03 37.01
CA VAL A 822 2.43 7.94 36.17
C VAL A 822 1.26 7.17 35.54
N ARG A 823 1.51 5.96 35.04
CA ARG A 823 0.47 5.07 34.52
C ARG A 823 -0.53 4.68 35.61
N GLU A 824 -0.06 4.35 36.80
CA GLU A 824 -0.93 4.06 37.96
C GLU A 824 -1.79 5.28 38.34
N ALA A 825 -1.21 6.48 38.36
CA ALA A 825 -1.93 7.72 38.61
C ALA A 825 -3.00 7.99 37.53
N PHE A 826 -2.70 7.74 36.26
CA PHE A 826 -3.69 7.81 35.17
C PHE A 826 -4.84 6.83 35.38
N ASN A 827 -4.55 5.59 35.75
CA ASN A 827 -5.56 4.56 36.00
C ASN A 827 -6.45 4.87 37.21
N ALA A 828 -5.97 5.68 38.15
CA ALA A 828 -6.71 6.12 39.33
C ALA A 828 -7.60 7.35 39.08
N LEU A 829 -7.53 7.98 37.90
CA LEU A 829 -8.33 9.15 37.57
C LEU A 829 -9.84 8.86 37.57
N SER A 830 -10.63 9.88 37.89
CA SER A 830 -12.07 9.84 37.65
C SER A 830 -12.35 9.75 36.14
N PRO A 831 -13.51 9.20 35.71
CA PRO A 831 -13.88 9.18 34.30
C PRO A 831 -13.83 10.57 33.65
N THR A 832 -14.22 11.61 34.39
CA THR A 832 -14.18 13.01 33.92
C THR A 832 -12.75 13.50 33.72
N ASP A 833 -11.86 13.31 34.69
CA ASP A 833 -10.47 13.77 34.58
C ASP A 833 -9.72 13.02 33.48
N ARG A 834 -10.00 11.72 33.34
CA ARG A 834 -9.47 10.91 32.24
C ARG A 834 -9.94 11.43 30.89
N ALA A 835 -11.22 11.76 30.74
CA ALA A 835 -11.75 12.35 29.52
C ALA A 835 -11.13 13.72 29.21
N ASN A 836 -10.96 14.58 30.23
CA ASN A 836 -10.29 15.88 30.10
C ASN A 836 -8.84 15.73 29.65
N LEU A 837 -8.06 14.84 30.28
CA LEU A 837 -6.68 14.57 29.90
C LEU A 837 -6.59 14.08 28.44
N LEU A 838 -7.47 13.17 28.03
CA LEU A 838 -7.51 12.69 26.64
C LEU A 838 -7.90 13.80 25.66
N ALA A 839 -8.81 14.71 26.04
CA ALA A 839 -9.14 15.89 25.25
C ALA A 839 -7.93 16.82 25.08
N PHE A 840 -7.14 17.03 26.14
CA PHE A 840 -5.90 17.80 26.07
C PHE A 840 -4.87 17.15 25.14
N LEU A 841 -4.59 15.85 25.31
CA LEU A 841 -3.63 15.11 24.49
C LEU A 841 -4.04 15.09 23.00
N ARG A 842 -5.34 14.97 22.71
CA ARG A 842 -5.87 15.05 21.32
C ARG A 842 -5.87 16.48 20.77
N SER A 843 -5.63 17.49 21.61
CA SER A 843 -5.55 18.88 21.18
C SER A 843 -4.14 19.31 20.75
N LEU A 844 -3.11 18.59 21.20
CA LEU A 844 -1.70 18.76 20.81
C LEU A 844 -1.47 18.32 19.36
#